data_AF-A0A1I4XPB7-F1
#
_entry.id   AF-A0A1I4XPB7-F1
#
_cell.length_a   1.000
_cell.length_b   1.000
_cell.length_c   1.000
_cell.angle_alpha   90.00
_cell.angle_beta   90.00
_cell.angle_gamma   90.00
#
_symmetry.space_group_name_H-M   'P 1'
#
loop_
_entity.id
_entity.type
_entity.pdbx_description
1 polymer ?
#
loop_
_entity_poly.entity_id
_entity_poly.type
_entity_poly.pdbx_seq_one_letter_code
_entity_poly.pdbx_strand_id
1 'polypeptide(L)'
;MEENLLLPNIDHVVVLMLENRSFDNVLGGLYPASASFEGLTGKEWNYNPTAPGVGTWTVWQASPGIASGTIPFPDPGEEFTDMNIQLFGAPSPGNCPSPGMGGFAANYARQPASREGIDQPSVPPIPHNIMQYFDEGNVPWSYALARHYAVSDVWHAAAPVQTIANRTFTHTGTPSMIPGTDRARVNNGDYTSGLSFSKIVEGKFDPPVVDTTVFEMLDETYPSGRAGACSNFQEKPRRLNWKVYYHDAPLSALCQYVYEHWCLDALYGGNVYRYHEHFRAETNFEYDIRNGTLPTYSFIEPAYTGVEYTANSNHPGGAIPDPLDLNAQNFPPPINVHDGEKLLAEVYASLARYPSVFERTLLIVTYDEHGGTYDHVKPGSAVSPFARPTSNFNYDRCGVRVPAILINPRLTTKVFRPTDGVSMKDPCGAFVTRLDHTSIIKTLCQRFGLGAPPTARAASVPTLAGLVRASATEAHLPERSVIAAAERSMAEKLSKPRDPGTAARIRGWFAQRERDDFPGDHLNNAIFATYALAWYGRERAGSYPLREIVDLDADDAVALDAIDIRDTATLLEAWREPEGPGRLAAIVKQDPAHVRRWALQAELLQRPGIVGDDAFLLMTAGVTGIDDLSRRDASELQAGLVAAAASLGLLDFAQDLAVTRKWVSP
;
A
#
# COMPACT_ATOMS: atom_id res chain seq x y z
N MET A 1 20.84 -28.78 24.05
CA MET A 1 19.66 -28.71 23.18
C MET A 1 19.36 -27.24 23.00
N GLU A 2 20.02 -26.59 22.05
CA GLU A 2 19.60 -25.25 21.63
C GLU A 2 18.32 -25.45 20.83
N GLU A 3 17.21 -24.92 21.35
CA GLU A 3 15.94 -24.89 20.64
C GLU A 3 16.15 -24.27 19.25
N ASN A 4 15.63 -24.97 18.24
CA ASN A 4 15.38 -24.48 16.89
C ASN A 4 14.46 -23.25 16.92
N LEU A 5 14.95 -22.10 17.39
CA LEU A 5 14.20 -20.85 17.35
C LEU A 5 14.08 -20.41 15.88
N LEU A 6 12.86 -20.50 15.35
CA LEU A 6 12.50 -19.88 14.08
C LEU A 6 12.78 -18.37 14.19
N LEU A 7 13.69 -17.82 13.37
CA LEU A 7 14.10 -16.41 13.37
C LEU A 7 14.52 -15.87 14.77
N PRO A 8 15.65 -16.33 15.33
CA PRO A 8 16.09 -15.92 16.66
C PRO A 8 16.34 -14.40 16.74
N ASN A 9 15.98 -13.79 17.86
CA ASN A 9 16.14 -12.35 18.15
C ASN A 9 15.31 -11.39 17.25
N ILE A 10 14.32 -11.89 16.51
CA ILE A 10 13.38 -11.04 15.75
C ILE A 10 12.13 -10.78 16.58
N ASP A 11 11.84 -9.54 16.91
CA ASP A 11 10.63 -9.14 17.67
C ASP A 11 9.58 -8.44 16.83
N HIS A 12 9.96 -8.02 15.62
CA HIS A 12 9.10 -7.31 14.68
C HIS A 12 9.23 -7.94 13.29
N VAL A 13 8.12 -8.19 12.64
CA VAL A 13 8.07 -8.53 11.20
C VAL A 13 7.31 -7.41 10.50
N VAL A 14 8.00 -6.74 9.58
CA VAL A 14 7.44 -5.66 8.75
C VAL A 14 7.33 -6.18 7.32
N VAL A 15 6.16 -6.05 6.71
CA VAL A 15 5.94 -6.42 5.31
C VAL A 15 5.58 -5.16 4.54
N LEU A 16 6.41 -4.80 3.55
CA LEU A 16 6.06 -3.84 2.52
C LEU A 16 5.56 -4.65 1.30
N MET A 17 4.28 -4.53 0.98
CA MET A 17 3.68 -5.23 -0.16
C MET A 17 3.32 -4.26 -1.28
N LEU A 18 4.15 -4.25 -2.32
CA LEU A 18 3.95 -3.54 -3.57
C LEU A 18 2.99 -4.32 -4.49
N GLU A 19 2.70 -3.77 -5.67
CA GLU A 19 1.72 -4.28 -6.62
C GLU A 19 2.34 -4.79 -7.93
N ASN A 20 1.84 -5.93 -8.37
CA ASN A 20 1.70 -6.27 -9.79
C ASN A 20 3.01 -6.31 -10.60
N ARG A 21 4.02 -7.01 -10.07
CA ARG A 21 5.30 -7.24 -10.79
C ARG A 21 5.82 -8.65 -10.57
N SER A 22 6.24 -9.30 -11.66
CA SER A 22 6.90 -10.59 -11.60
C SER A 22 8.31 -10.48 -11.04
N PHE A 23 8.83 -11.60 -10.55
CA PHE A 23 10.23 -11.67 -10.14
C PHE A 23 11.15 -11.36 -11.31
N ASP A 24 10.94 -11.94 -12.48
CA ASP A 24 11.81 -11.70 -13.63
C ASP A 24 11.79 -10.25 -14.09
N ASN A 25 10.66 -9.55 -14.00
CA ASN A 25 10.56 -8.15 -14.38
C ASN A 25 11.42 -7.25 -13.47
N VAL A 26 11.45 -7.50 -12.16
CA VAL A 26 12.17 -6.64 -11.20
C VAL A 26 13.56 -7.16 -10.87
N LEU A 27 13.73 -8.46 -10.60
CA LEU A 27 14.95 -9.07 -10.07
C LEU A 27 15.52 -10.19 -10.97
N GLY A 28 14.91 -10.48 -12.13
CA GLY A 28 15.39 -11.51 -13.05
C GLY A 28 16.84 -11.29 -13.50
N GLY A 29 17.25 -10.02 -13.65
CA GLY A 29 18.62 -9.61 -13.99
C GLY A 29 19.57 -9.39 -12.81
N LEU A 30 19.16 -9.70 -11.57
CA LEU A 30 19.93 -9.36 -10.35
C LEU A 30 21.32 -10.01 -10.33
N TYR A 31 21.38 -11.31 -10.64
CA TYR A 31 22.58 -12.11 -10.78
C TYR A 31 22.49 -12.95 -12.07
N PRO A 32 23.64 -13.37 -12.63
CA PRO A 32 23.63 -14.34 -13.71
C PRO A 32 22.89 -15.62 -13.32
N ALA A 33 22.02 -16.09 -14.21
CA ALA A 33 21.31 -17.36 -14.05
C ALA A 33 22.28 -18.51 -13.76
N SER A 34 22.00 -19.27 -12.70
CA SER A 34 22.85 -20.36 -12.21
C SER A 34 22.07 -21.31 -11.31
N ALA A 35 22.66 -22.45 -10.93
CA ALA A 35 22.02 -23.36 -9.96
C ALA A 35 21.73 -22.69 -8.59
N SER A 36 22.49 -21.64 -8.26
CA SER A 36 22.34 -20.84 -7.04
C SER A 36 21.36 -19.67 -7.16
N PHE A 37 20.92 -19.32 -8.37
CA PHE A 37 20.00 -18.22 -8.60
C PHE A 37 19.21 -18.42 -9.90
N GLU A 38 17.89 -18.58 -9.77
CA GLU A 38 16.94 -18.82 -10.86
C GLU A 38 16.55 -17.50 -11.54
N GLY A 39 17.54 -16.82 -12.14
CA GLY A 39 17.37 -15.57 -12.90
C GLY A 39 17.22 -15.78 -14.40
N LEU A 40 17.12 -14.68 -15.15
CA LEU A 40 16.99 -14.69 -16.61
C LEU A 40 18.32 -15.03 -17.29
N THR A 41 18.25 -15.85 -18.34
CA THR A 41 19.38 -16.17 -19.23
C THR A 41 19.49 -15.22 -20.43
N GLY A 42 18.44 -14.44 -20.69
CA GLY A 42 18.31 -13.58 -21.87
C GLY A 42 17.79 -14.31 -23.11
N LYS A 43 17.34 -15.56 -22.97
CA LYS A 43 16.85 -16.42 -24.06
C LYS A 43 15.39 -16.85 -23.88
N GLU A 44 14.82 -16.50 -22.74
CA GLU A 44 13.41 -16.70 -22.43
C GLU A 44 12.54 -15.99 -23.47
N TRP A 45 11.41 -16.60 -23.81
CA TRP A 45 10.63 -16.16 -24.96
C TRP A 45 9.12 -16.34 -24.78
N ASN A 46 8.36 -15.65 -25.63
CA ASN A 46 6.90 -15.72 -25.72
C ASN A 46 6.43 -15.73 -27.17
N TYR A 47 5.22 -16.24 -27.44
CA TYR A 47 4.68 -16.25 -28.80
C TYR A 47 4.48 -14.82 -29.31
N ASN A 48 4.88 -14.55 -30.55
CA ASN A 48 4.60 -13.26 -31.18
C ASN A 48 3.17 -13.25 -31.77
N PRO A 49 2.24 -12.46 -31.22
CA PRO A 49 0.87 -12.40 -31.73
C PRO A 49 0.77 -11.70 -33.10
N THR A 50 1.76 -10.90 -33.51
CA THR A 50 1.75 -10.20 -34.80
C THR A 50 2.29 -11.06 -35.96
N ALA A 51 2.91 -12.20 -35.64
CA ALA A 51 3.36 -13.21 -36.61
C ALA A 51 3.09 -14.64 -36.10
N PRO A 52 1.81 -15.06 -36.00
CA PRO A 52 1.45 -16.37 -35.46
C PRO A 52 2.15 -17.51 -36.20
N GLY A 53 2.84 -18.39 -35.45
CA GLY A 53 3.49 -19.59 -35.98
C GLY A 53 4.90 -19.39 -36.58
N VAL A 54 5.43 -18.16 -36.61
CA VAL A 54 6.76 -17.87 -37.20
C VAL A 54 7.66 -17.01 -36.31
N GLY A 55 7.11 -16.21 -35.39
CA GLY A 55 7.89 -15.29 -34.53
C GLY A 55 7.80 -15.57 -33.02
N THR A 56 8.88 -15.26 -32.30
CA THR A 56 8.94 -15.21 -30.84
C THR A 56 9.45 -13.85 -30.38
N TRP A 57 8.96 -13.37 -29.23
CA TRP A 57 9.56 -12.24 -28.51
C TRP A 57 10.46 -12.77 -27.41
N THR A 58 11.72 -12.35 -27.36
CA THR A 58 12.62 -12.67 -26.27
C THR A 58 12.54 -11.62 -25.17
N VAL A 59 12.91 -11.99 -23.95
CA VAL A 59 13.14 -11.01 -22.88
C VAL A 59 14.17 -9.97 -23.30
N TRP A 60 14.01 -8.74 -22.82
CA TRP A 60 14.92 -7.64 -23.11
C TRP A 60 15.08 -6.73 -21.90
N GLN A 61 16.29 -6.22 -21.71
CA GLN A 61 16.64 -5.35 -20.59
C GLN A 61 16.19 -3.92 -20.89
N ALA A 62 15.51 -3.30 -19.92
CA ALA A 62 15.13 -1.91 -19.97
C ALA A 62 16.37 -1.00 -20.10
N SER A 63 16.26 0.05 -20.90
CA SER A 63 17.23 1.15 -20.82
C SER A 63 17.08 1.87 -19.48
N PRO A 64 18.16 2.35 -18.84
CA PRO A 64 18.05 3.14 -17.61
C PRO A 64 17.21 4.41 -17.81
N GLY A 65 16.46 4.79 -16.78
CA GLY A 65 15.75 6.07 -16.71
C GLY A 65 14.22 5.98 -16.58
N ILE A 66 13.60 7.14 -16.39
CA ILE A 66 12.19 7.28 -15.99
C ILE A 66 11.23 6.68 -17.03
N ALA A 67 11.49 6.84 -18.32
CA ALA A 67 10.58 6.43 -19.39
C ALA A 67 10.37 4.91 -19.49
N SER A 68 11.37 4.10 -19.16
CA SER A 68 11.23 2.65 -19.15
C SER A 68 10.57 2.13 -17.87
N GLY A 69 10.56 2.94 -16.81
CA GLY A 69 9.95 2.61 -15.51
C GLY A 69 8.42 2.59 -15.51
N THR A 70 7.77 3.07 -16.57
CA THR A 70 6.31 3.00 -16.76
C THR A 70 5.89 1.88 -17.71
N ILE A 71 6.83 1.06 -18.20
CA ILE A 71 6.56 -0.04 -19.12
C ILE A 71 6.32 -1.34 -18.31
N PRO A 72 5.29 -2.13 -18.63
CA PRO A 72 4.28 -1.96 -19.70
C PRO A 72 3.22 -0.89 -19.39
N PHE A 73 2.81 -0.20 -20.44
CA PHE A 73 1.63 0.66 -20.51
C PHE A 73 0.93 0.42 -21.87
N PRO A 74 -0.42 0.33 -21.95
CA PRO A 74 -1.42 0.34 -20.88
C PRO A 74 -1.35 -0.89 -19.95
N ASP A 75 -2.31 -1.03 -19.03
CA ASP A 75 -2.32 -2.10 -18.04
C ASP A 75 -2.39 -3.50 -18.70
N PRO A 76 -1.58 -4.46 -18.26
CA PRO A 76 -1.68 -5.85 -18.67
C PRO A 76 -2.94 -6.57 -18.17
N GLY A 77 -3.15 -7.79 -18.67
CA GLY A 77 -4.28 -8.62 -18.23
C GLY A 77 -3.98 -9.26 -16.89
N GLU A 78 -4.90 -9.13 -15.95
CA GLU A 78 -4.70 -9.59 -14.57
C GLU A 78 -5.85 -10.46 -14.07
N GLU A 79 -6.94 -10.59 -14.83
CA GLU A 79 -8.03 -11.46 -14.41
C GLU A 79 -7.57 -12.92 -14.35
N PHE A 80 -8.25 -13.74 -13.54
CA PHE A 80 -8.00 -15.19 -13.47
C PHE A 80 -7.95 -15.86 -14.86
N THR A 81 -8.81 -15.40 -15.76
CA THR A 81 -8.87 -15.79 -17.19
C THR A 81 -7.63 -15.37 -17.97
N ASP A 82 -7.15 -14.14 -17.80
CA ASP A 82 -5.93 -13.63 -18.42
C ASP A 82 -4.71 -14.40 -17.95
N MET A 83 -4.57 -14.57 -16.64
CA MET A 83 -3.46 -15.32 -16.05
C MET A 83 -3.44 -16.78 -16.52
N ASN A 84 -4.61 -17.40 -16.70
CA ASN A 84 -4.69 -18.72 -17.32
C ASN A 84 -4.21 -18.72 -18.78
N ILE A 85 -4.54 -17.70 -19.58
CA ILE A 85 -4.03 -17.56 -20.94
C ILE A 85 -2.50 -17.38 -20.93
N GLN A 86 -1.96 -16.57 -20.02
CA GLN A 86 -0.52 -16.31 -19.90
C GLN A 86 0.25 -17.61 -19.58
N LEU A 87 -0.24 -18.36 -18.60
CA LEU A 87 0.38 -19.58 -18.11
C LEU A 87 0.17 -20.78 -19.05
N PHE A 88 -1.03 -20.95 -19.58
CA PHE A 88 -1.47 -22.19 -20.26
C PHE A 88 -1.86 -22.00 -21.73
N GLY A 89 -1.94 -20.77 -22.23
CA GLY A 89 -2.42 -20.47 -23.57
C GLY A 89 -3.94 -20.61 -23.75
N ALA A 90 -4.70 -20.83 -22.67
CA ALA A 90 -6.15 -21.02 -22.70
C ALA A 90 -6.82 -20.40 -21.45
N PRO A 91 -8.02 -19.81 -21.58
CA PRO A 91 -8.71 -19.11 -20.47
C PRO A 91 -9.23 -20.05 -19.37
N SER A 92 -9.54 -21.30 -19.73
CA SER A 92 -10.01 -22.33 -18.80
C SER A 92 -9.20 -23.60 -19.04
N PRO A 93 -8.05 -23.73 -18.38
CA PRO A 93 -7.22 -24.90 -18.52
C PRO A 93 -7.90 -26.05 -17.76
N GLY A 94 -7.81 -27.28 -18.29
CA GLY A 94 -8.35 -28.47 -17.62
C GLY A 94 -7.65 -28.77 -16.29
N ASN A 95 -8.00 -29.88 -15.65
CA ASN A 95 -7.38 -30.29 -14.39
C ASN A 95 -5.88 -30.64 -14.56
N CYS A 96 -5.03 -30.25 -13.61
CA CYS A 96 -3.57 -30.47 -13.65
C CYS A 96 -2.89 -30.00 -14.97
N PRO A 97 -3.14 -28.78 -15.47
CA PRO A 97 -2.48 -28.32 -16.68
C PRO A 97 -1.00 -28.00 -16.39
N SER A 98 -0.09 -28.35 -17.29
CA SER A 98 1.31 -27.94 -17.18
C SER A 98 1.48 -26.53 -17.74
N PRO A 99 1.97 -25.54 -16.96
CA PRO A 99 2.24 -24.20 -17.49
C PRO A 99 3.28 -24.24 -18.60
N GLY A 100 2.99 -23.57 -19.71
CA GLY A 100 3.91 -23.35 -20.83
C GLY A 100 4.65 -22.01 -20.74
N MET A 101 4.10 -21.04 -19.99
CA MET A 101 4.60 -19.66 -19.84
C MET A 101 4.69 -18.88 -21.16
N GLY A 102 4.07 -19.36 -22.24
CA GLY A 102 4.21 -18.82 -23.59
C GLY A 102 3.17 -17.77 -23.99
N GLY A 103 2.19 -17.46 -23.14
CA GLY A 103 1.00 -16.68 -23.52
C GLY A 103 0.99 -15.20 -23.16
N PHE A 104 1.96 -14.69 -22.41
CA PHE A 104 2.02 -13.31 -21.89
C PHE A 104 1.88 -12.22 -22.94
N ALA A 105 2.71 -12.20 -23.98
CA ALA A 105 2.66 -11.21 -25.06
C ALA A 105 1.35 -11.30 -25.87
N ALA A 106 0.87 -12.52 -26.10
CA ALA A 106 -0.40 -12.74 -26.81
C ALA A 106 -1.62 -12.29 -25.98
N ASN A 107 -1.57 -12.44 -24.66
CA ASN A 107 -2.57 -11.92 -23.75
C ASN A 107 -2.51 -10.39 -23.70
N TYR A 108 -1.32 -9.81 -23.52
CA TYR A 108 -1.14 -8.36 -23.45
C TYR A 108 -1.60 -7.63 -24.71
N ALA A 109 -1.39 -8.22 -25.90
CA ALA A 109 -1.87 -7.69 -27.17
C ALA A 109 -3.38 -7.47 -27.27
N ARG A 110 -4.17 -8.10 -26.38
CA ARG A 110 -5.63 -8.04 -26.36
C ARG A 110 -6.19 -7.05 -25.35
N GLN A 111 -5.33 -6.49 -24.49
CA GLN A 111 -5.74 -5.54 -23.46
C GLN A 111 -6.16 -4.20 -24.08
N PRO A 112 -7.07 -3.46 -23.43
CA PRO A 112 -7.57 -2.21 -23.99
C PRO A 112 -6.48 -1.14 -24.05
N ALA A 113 -6.58 -0.26 -25.03
CA ALA A 113 -5.77 0.95 -25.10
C ALA A 113 -6.06 1.89 -23.90
N SER A 114 -5.07 2.68 -23.48
CA SER A 114 -5.25 3.71 -22.44
C SER A 114 -4.51 5.00 -22.79
N ARG A 115 -4.88 6.10 -22.15
CA ARG A 115 -4.25 7.41 -22.35
C ARG A 115 -3.11 7.62 -21.36
N GLU A 116 -2.02 8.26 -21.77
CA GLU A 116 -0.94 8.64 -20.85
C GLU A 116 -1.31 9.87 -19.98
N GLY A 117 -2.37 10.59 -20.36
CA GLY A 117 -2.93 11.73 -19.62
C GLY A 117 -4.36 12.05 -20.08
N ILE A 118 -5.11 12.83 -19.29
CA ILE A 118 -6.54 13.11 -19.51
C ILE A 118 -6.82 13.62 -20.94
N ASP A 119 -5.99 14.56 -21.41
CA ASP A 119 -6.13 15.20 -22.73
C ASP A 119 -5.29 14.54 -23.85
N GLN A 120 -4.69 13.39 -23.57
CA GLN A 120 -3.85 12.67 -24.54
C GLN A 120 -4.64 11.60 -25.30
N PRO A 121 -4.26 11.25 -26.55
CA PRO A 121 -4.88 10.14 -27.27
C PRO A 121 -4.59 8.79 -26.59
N SER A 122 -5.50 7.83 -26.75
CA SER A 122 -5.29 6.46 -26.26
C SER A 122 -4.21 5.74 -27.06
N VAL A 123 -3.33 5.03 -26.36
CA VAL A 123 -2.22 4.24 -26.89
C VAL A 123 -2.53 2.75 -26.70
N PRO A 124 -2.45 1.92 -27.76
CA PRO A 124 -2.66 0.47 -27.66
C PRO A 124 -1.45 -0.26 -27.04
N PRO A 125 -1.64 -1.48 -26.52
CA PRO A 125 -0.53 -2.28 -26.01
C PRO A 125 0.48 -2.66 -27.09
N ILE A 126 1.76 -2.60 -26.72
CA ILE A 126 2.89 -3.11 -27.51
C ILE A 126 3.28 -4.47 -26.92
N PRO A 127 2.97 -5.61 -27.57
CA PRO A 127 3.15 -6.94 -26.97
C PRO A 127 4.57 -7.26 -26.48
N HIS A 128 5.58 -6.71 -27.16
CA HIS A 128 6.98 -6.88 -26.78
C HIS A 128 7.31 -6.29 -25.40
N ASN A 129 6.58 -5.26 -24.97
CA ASN A 129 6.83 -4.56 -23.70
C ASN A 129 6.63 -5.45 -22.47
N ILE A 130 5.79 -6.47 -22.54
CA ILE A 130 5.57 -7.39 -21.41
C ILE A 130 6.79 -8.26 -21.11
N MET A 131 7.73 -8.35 -22.07
CA MET A 131 8.98 -9.10 -21.97
C MET A 131 10.14 -8.26 -21.42
N GLN A 132 9.89 -7.00 -21.04
CA GLN A 132 10.89 -6.13 -20.44
C GLN A 132 11.26 -6.62 -19.04
N TYR A 133 12.53 -6.57 -18.68
CA TYR A 133 13.01 -6.64 -17.30
C TYR A 133 13.92 -5.47 -16.95
N PHE A 134 13.96 -5.11 -15.68
CA PHE A 134 14.72 -3.99 -15.17
C PHE A 134 16.16 -4.36 -14.79
N ASP A 135 17.02 -3.35 -14.73
CA ASP A 135 18.34 -3.43 -14.12
C ASP A 135 18.50 -2.46 -12.94
N GLU A 136 19.70 -2.42 -12.36
CA GLU A 136 20.05 -1.54 -11.24
C GLU A 136 19.91 -0.04 -11.57
N GLY A 137 19.95 0.34 -12.85
CA GLY A 137 19.68 1.71 -13.29
C GLY A 137 18.21 2.09 -13.27
N ASN A 138 17.29 1.12 -13.27
CA ASN A 138 15.84 1.36 -13.16
C ASN A 138 15.33 1.18 -11.72
N VAL A 139 15.78 0.12 -11.04
CA VAL A 139 15.37 -0.22 -9.67
C VAL A 139 16.59 -0.35 -8.73
N PRO A 140 17.30 0.77 -8.49
CA PRO A 140 18.57 0.78 -7.77
C PRO A 140 18.48 0.29 -6.32
N TRP A 141 17.39 0.58 -5.62
CA TRP A 141 17.16 0.18 -4.24
C TRP A 141 16.82 -1.29 -4.12
N SER A 142 15.93 -1.79 -4.97
CA SER A 142 15.64 -3.22 -5.03
C SER A 142 16.92 -4.03 -5.28
N TYR A 143 17.76 -3.62 -6.24
CA TYR A 143 19.04 -4.28 -6.52
C TYR A 143 20.05 -4.14 -5.37
N ALA A 144 20.23 -2.93 -4.84
CA ALA A 144 21.19 -2.69 -3.77
C ALA A 144 20.83 -3.49 -2.51
N LEU A 145 19.55 -3.48 -2.11
CA LEU A 145 19.09 -4.21 -0.92
C LEU A 145 19.11 -5.72 -1.13
N ALA A 146 18.70 -6.22 -2.30
CA ALA A 146 18.79 -7.64 -2.62
C ALA A 146 20.24 -8.16 -2.68
N ARG A 147 21.19 -7.34 -3.12
CA ARG A 147 22.63 -7.66 -3.08
C ARG A 147 23.24 -7.55 -1.70
N HIS A 148 22.78 -6.59 -0.90
CA HIS A 148 23.31 -6.39 0.45
C HIS A 148 22.78 -7.43 1.43
N TYR A 149 21.49 -7.75 1.35
CA TYR A 149 20.78 -8.68 2.23
C TYR A 149 20.52 -10.00 1.52
N ALA A 150 19.26 -10.46 1.49
CA ALA A 150 18.87 -11.69 0.82
C ALA A 150 17.69 -11.47 -0.13
N VAL A 151 17.62 -12.28 -1.19
CA VAL A 151 16.46 -12.42 -2.07
C VAL A 151 15.96 -13.87 -2.03
N SER A 152 14.65 -14.07 -2.15
CA SER A 152 14.09 -15.40 -2.44
C SER A 152 13.68 -15.47 -3.91
N ASP A 153 14.30 -16.38 -4.65
CA ASP A 153 13.99 -16.67 -6.06
C ASP A 153 12.96 -17.79 -6.23
N VAL A 154 12.31 -18.18 -5.14
CA VAL A 154 11.26 -19.22 -5.09
C VAL A 154 9.98 -18.72 -4.40
N TRP A 155 9.77 -17.40 -4.36
CA TRP A 155 8.57 -16.80 -3.77
C TRP A 155 7.48 -16.58 -4.81
N HIS A 156 6.36 -17.26 -4.68
CA HIS A 156 5.24 -17.19 -5.60
C HIS A 156 4.08 -16.38 -5.02
N ALA A 157 3.29 -15.76 -5.91
CA ALA A 157 1.94 -15.35 -5.54
C ALA A 157 1.16 -16.57 -5.02
N ALA A 158 0.25 -16.37 -4.06
CA ALA A 158 -0.48 -17.48 -3.44
C ALA A 158 -1.31 -18.26 -4.49
N ALA A 159 -1.82 -17.58 -5.50
CA ALA A 159 -2.49 -18.17 -6.65
C ALA A 159 -2.44 -17.24 -7.88
N PRO A 160 -2.77 -17.74 -9.10
CA PRO A 160 -2.85 -16.92 -10.30
C PRO A 160 -4.18 -16.17 -10.31
N VAL A 161 -4.33 -15.22 -9.40
CA VAL A 161 -5.54 -14.41 -9.15
C VAL A 161 -5.15 -12.95 -8.88
N GLN A 162 -6.12 -12.05 -8.90
CA GLN A 162 -5.86 -10.61 -8.77
C GLN A 162 -5.42 -10.18 -7.36
N THR A 163 -4.92 -8.94 -7.29
CA THR A 163 -4.49 -8.18 -6.12
C THR A 163 -5.26 -8.46 -4.83
N ILE A 164 -6.58 -8.22 -4.79
CA ILE A 164 -7.36 -8.33 -3.54
C ILE A 164 -7.34 -9.77 -3.03
N ALA A 165 -7.38 -10.76 -3.92
CA ALA A 165 -7.35 -12.16 -3.53
C ALA A 165 -5.99 -12.57 -2.94
N ASN A 166 -4.87 -12.16 -3.55
CA ASN A 166 -3.54 -12.46 -3.03
C ASN A 166 -3.23 -11.69 -1.73
N ARG A 167 -3.67 -10.43 -1.59
CA ARG A 167 -3.60 -9.67 -0.33
C ARG A 167 -4.44 -10.30 0.77
N THR A 168 -5.67 -10.74 0.47
CA THR A 168 -6.52 -11.49 1.41
C THR A 168 -5.82 -12.76 1.88
N PHE A 169 -5.22 -13.53 0.95
CA PHE A 169 -4.42 -14.71 1.26
C PHE A 169 -3.27 -14.43 2.24
N THR A 170 -2.63 -13.27 2.10
CA THR A 170 -1.51 -12.86 2.95
C THR A 170 -1.95 -12.70 4.42
N HIS A 171 -3.21 -12.33 4.64
CA HIS A 171 -3.74 -12.10 5.99
C HIS A 171 -4.50 -13.30 6.56
N THR A 172 -5.18 -14.09 5.73
CA THR A 172 -6.11 -15.15 6.19
C THR A 172 -5.70 -16.56 5.75
N GLY A 173 -4.79 -16.69 4.79
CA GLY A 173 -4.42 -17.99 4.21
C GLY A 173 -5.48 -18.59 3.26
N THR A 174 -6.48 -17.81 2.85
CA THR A 174 -7.58 -18.19 1.94
C THR A 174 -8.02 -16.96 1.12
N PRO A 175 -8.62 -17.11 -0.07
CA PRO A 175 -9.23 -15.98 -0.79
C PRO A 175 -10.67 -15.75 -0.32
N SER A 176 -11.16 -16.51 0.65
CA SER A 176 -12.58 -16.55 1.03
C SER A 176 -13.50 -17.13 -0.05
N MET A 177 -14.71 -17.47 0.34
CA MET A 177 -15.79 -17.89 -0.56
C MET A 177 -16.66 -16.70 -0.96
N ILE A 178 -17.28 -16.77 -2.14
CA ILE A 178 -18.36 -15.85 -2.49
C ILE A 178 -19.60 -16.24 -1.65
N PRO A 179 -20.15 -15.31 -0.83
CA PRO A 179 -21.26 -15.62 0.08
C PRO A 179 -22.44 -16.29 -0.62
N GLY A 180 -22.97 -17.36 -0.03
CA GLY A 180 -24.14 -18.08 -0.56
C GLY A 180 -23.86 -18.97 -1.77
N THR A 181 -22.60 -19.19 -2.15
CA THR A 181 -22.22 -20.02 -3.30
C THR A 181 -21.16 -21.08 -2.93
N ASP A 182 -20.83 -21.96 -3.87
CA ASP A 182 -19.69 -22.89 -3.79
C ASP A 182 -18.46 -22.40 -4.59
N ARG A 183 -18.41 -21.11 -4.91
CA ARG A 183 -17.31 -20.47 -5.66
C ARG A 183 -16.34 -19.76 -4.73
N ALA A 184 -15.05 -19.91 -5.00
CA ALA A 184 -14.02 -19.08 -4.40
C ALA A 184 -13.95 -17.72 -5.11
N ARG A 185 -13.55 -16.67 -4.39
CA ARG A 185 -13.21 -15.39 -5.01
C ARG A 185 -11.93 -15.53 -5.82
N VAL A 186 -11.84 -14.96 -7.01
CA VAL A 186 -10.66 -15.04 -7.90
C VAL A 186 -10.30 -13.69 -8.55
N ASN A 187 -11.28 -12.81 -8.71
CA ASN A 187 -11.08 -11.47 -9.26
C ASN A 187 -11.40 -10.41 -8.20
N ASN A 188 -10.90 -9.19 -8.40
CA ASN A 188 -11.12 -8.06 -7.50
C ASN A 188 -12.62 -7.78 -7.31
N GLY A 189 -13.40 -7.91 -8.39
CA GLY A 189 -14.86 -7.77 -8.36
C GLY A 189 -15.57 -8.63 -7.33
N ASP A 190 -15.10 -9.86 -7.09
CA ASP A 190 -15.75 -10.80 -6.16
C ASP A 190 -15.76 -10.29 -4.69
N TYR A 191 -14.98 -9.25 -4.38
CA TYR A 191 -14.91 -8.58 -3.08
C TYR A 191 -15.69 -7.27 -3.05
N THR A 192 -15.90 -6.64 -4.20
CA THR A 192 -16.51 -5.31 -4.30
C THR A 192 -17.95 -5.33 -4.77
N SER A 193 -18.39 -6.42 -5.43
CA SER A 193 -19.78 -6.56 -5.87
C SER A 193 -20.73 -6.49 -4.67
N GLY A 194 -21.65 -5.51 -4.69
CA GLY A 194 -22.65 -5.32 -3.63
C GLY A 194 -22.24 -4.35 -2.51
N LEU A 195 -21.04 -3.74 -2.57
CA LEU A 195 -20.72 -2.61 -1.72
C LEU A 195 -21.66 -1.42 -2.03
N SER A 196 -22.18 -0.78 -0.98
CA SER A 196 -22.99 0.43 -1.12
C SER A 196 -22.17 1.64 -0.69
N PHE A 197 -21.95 2.56 -1.63
CA PHE A 197 -21.21 3.77 -1.37
C PHE A 197 -21.96 4.72 -0.45
N SER A 198 -23.29 4.84 -0.55
CA SER A 198 -24.07 5.63 0.43
C SER A 198 -23.87 5.09 1.84
N LYS A 199 -23.89 3.76 2.03
CA LYS A 199 -23.58 3.15 3.32
C LYS A 199 -22.15 3.42 3.77
N ILE A 200 -21.16 3.37 2.87
CA ILE A 200 -19.77 3.73 3.18
C ILE A 200 -19.66 5.17 3.69
N VAL A 201 -20.30 6.12 3.00
CA VAL A 201 -20.35 7.53 3.43
C VAL A 201 -21.01 7.68 4.80
N GLU A 202 -22.05 6.88 5.07
CA GLU A 202 -22.72 6.83 6.39
C GLU A 202 -21.91 6.07 7.47
N GLY A 203 -20.72 5.56 7.15
CA GLY A 203 -19.90 4.76 8.06
C GLY A 203 -20.43 3.35 8.31
N LYS A 204 -21.31 2.84 7.45
CA LYS A 204 -21.94 1.51 7.51
C LYS A 204 -21.33 0.56 6.48
N PHE A 205 -20.01 0.43 6.48
CA PHE A 205 -19.32 -0.51 5.60
C PHE A 205 -19.47 -1.94 6.11
N ASP A 206 -19.72 -2.88 5.20
CA ASP A 206 -19.81 -4.31 5.49
C ASP A 206 -18.61 -5.00 4.82
N PRO A 207 -17.51 -5.23 5.57
CA PRO A 207 -16.29 -5.78 5.01
C PRO A 207 -16.53 -7.17 4.42
N PRO A 208 -16.07 -7.44 3.18
CA PRO A 208 -16.43 -8.66 2.48
C PRO A 208 -15.71 -9.92 3.01
N VAL A 209 -14.63 -9.79 3.79
CA VAL A 209 -13.84 -10.92 4.28
C VAL A 209 -14.03 -11.06 5.79
N VAL A 210 -14.58 -12.20 6.22
CA VAL A 210 -14.87 -12.50 7.63
C VAL A 210 -14.03 -13.66 8.17
N ASP A 211 -13.14 -14.21 7.35
CA ASP A 211 -12.21 -15.27 7.72
C ASP A 211 -11.21 -14.79 8.80
N THR A 212 -10.78 -15.72 9.66
CA THR A 212 -9.78 -15.44 10.70
C THR A 212 -8.49 -14.90 10.08
N THR A 213 -8.03 -13.77 10.61
CA THR A 213 -6.82 -13.09 10.14
C THR A 213 -5.64 -13.34 11.07
N VAL A 214 -4.42 -13.20 10.57
CA VAL A 214 -3.21 -13.20 11.42
C VAL A 214 -3.20 -12.05 12.43
N PHE A 215 -3.90 -10.95 12.13
CA PHE A 215 -4.13 -9.83 13.04
C PHE A 215 -4.95 -10.25 14.26
N GLU A 216 -6.05 -10.96 14.03
CA GLU A 216 -6.89 -11.55 15.07
C GLU A 216 -6.11 -12.52 15.93
N MET A 217 -5.36 -13.44 15.32
CA MET A 217 -4.54 -14.41 16.04
C MET A 217 -3.51 -13.75 16.96
N LEU A 218 -2.91 -12.63 16.52
CA LEU A 218 -1.98 -11.84 17.33
C LEU A 218 -2.67 -11.25 18.57
N ASP A 219 -3.85 -10.68 18.41
CA ASP A 219 -4.60 -10.05 19.50
C ASP A 219 -5.21 -11.06 20.47
N GLU A 220 -5.61 -12.24 19.99
CA GLU A 220 -6.03 -13.36 20.84
C GLU A 220 -4.88 -13.91 21.68
N THR A 221 -3.69 -14.02 21.08
CA THR A 221 -2.49 -14.54 21.75
C THR A 221 -1.94 -13.53 22.77
N TYR A 222 -2.00 -12.23 22.44
CA TYR A 222 -1.45 -11.16 23.26
C TYR A 222 -2.51 -10.10 23.61
N PRO A 223 -3.50 -10.38 24.48
CA PRO A 223 -4.59 -9.44 24.76
C PRO A 223 -4.13 -8.08 25.30
N SER A 224 -2.94 -8.02 25.92
CA SER A 224 -2.34 -6.77 26.42
C SER A 224 -1.86 -5.83 25.31
N GLY A 225 -1.73 -6.28 24.07
CA GLY A 225 -1.45 -5.43 22.90
C GLY A 225 -2.67 -5.20 22.01
N ARG A 226 -3.82 -5.80 22.34
CA ARG A 226 -5.07 -5.62 21.60
C ARG A 226 -5.58 -4.19 21.79
N ALA A 227 -5.87 -3.52 20.68
CA ALA A 227 -6.62 -2.27 20.69
C ALA A 227 -8.12 -2.57 20.77
N GLY A 228 -8.90 -1.72 21.44
CA GLY A 228 -10.33 -1.63 21.13
C GLY A 228 -10.54 -0.84 19.84
N ALA A 229 -11.78 -0.76 19.37
CA ALA A 229 -12.16 0.26 18.38
C ALA A 229 -11.76 1.63 18.97
N CYS A 230 -10.83 2.35 18.32
CA CYS A 230 -10.32 3.63 18.80
C CYS A 230 -9.67 3.59 20.19
N SER A 231 -8.62 2.77 20.39
CA SER A 231 -7.84 2.75 21.65
C SER A 231 -7.51 4.17 22.13
N ASN A 232 -7.88 4.53 23.35
CA ASN A 232 -7.91 5.90 23.85
C ASN A 232 -6.50 6.50 24.04
N PHE A 233 -6.16 7.62 23.36
CA PHE A 233 -4.80 8.22 23.31
C PHE A 233 -4.46 9.16 24.47
N GLN A 234 -5.36 9.31 25.46
CA GLN A 234 -5.06 10.09 26.67
C GLN A 234 -4.04 9.38 27.60
N GLU A 235 -3.69 8.12 27.31
CA GLU A 235 -2.67 7.36 28.03
C GLU A 235 -1.36 7.25 27.23
N LYS A 236 -0.24 7.01 27.92
CA LYS A 236 1.10 6.86 27.33
C LYS A 236 1.10 5.90 26.12
N PRO A 237 1.99 6.10 25.13
CA PRO A 237 2.08 5.26 23.94
C PRO A 237 2.09 3.77 24.32
N ARG A 238 1.05 3.02 23.90
CA ARG A 238 0.94 1.59 24.12
C ARG A 238 1.42 0.86 22.87
N ARG A 239 2.31 -0.11 23.04
CA ARG A 239 2.71 -1.03 21.96
C ARG A 239 1.52 -1.93 21.61
N LEU A 240 1.03 -1.81 20.38
CA LEU A 240 0.00 -2.70 19.82
C LEU A 240 0.63 -3.96 19.25
N ASN A 241 -0.14 -5.04 19.10
CA ASN A 241 0.40 -6.28 18.53
C ASN A 241 0.63 -6.18 17.02
N TRP A 242 -0.22 -5.42 16.32
CA TRP A 242 -0.11 -5.24 14.88
C TRP A 242 -0.52 -3.84 14.44
N LYS A 243 0.02 -3.40 13.29
CA LYS A 243 -0.45 -2.20 12.58
C LYS A 243 -0.38 -2.37 11.06
N VAL A 244 -1.31 -1.73 10.35
CA VAL A 244 -1.31 -1.47 8.91
C VAL A 244 -0.99 0.00 8.72
N TYR A 245 0.08 0.31 7.99
CA TYR A 245 0.44 1.65 7.58
C TYR A 245 0.11 1.83 6.09
N TYR A 246 -0.83 2.70 5.74
CA TYR A 246 -1.32 2.85 4.35
C TYR A 246 -1.13 4.27 3.83
N HIS A 247 -0.97 4.49 2.52
CA HIS A 247 -0.91 5.87 2.01
C HIS A 247 -2.31 6.45 1.80
N ASP A 248 -3.05 5.91 0.84
CA ASP A 248 -4.33 6.45 0.38
C ASP A 248 -5.51 5.51 0.67
N ALA A 249 -5.35 4.21 0.42
CA ALA A 249 -6.42 3.21 0.58
C ALA A 249 -5.94 1.98 1.36
N PRO A 250 -6.46 1.70 2.57
CA PRO A 250 -6.08 0.49 3.30
C PRO A 250 -6.87 -0.72 2.79
N LEU A 251 -6.39 -1.41 1.75
CA LEU A 251 -7.06 -2.60 1.22
C LEU A 251 -7.18 -3.73 2.26
N SER A 252 -6.27 -3.76 3.25
CA SER A 252 -6.37 -4.66 4.40
C SER A 252 -7.71 -4.51 5.16
N ALA A 253 -8.35 -3.34 5.12
CA ALA A 253 -9.66 -3.09 5.76
C ALA A 253 -10.84 -3.77 5.05
N LEU A 254 -10.62 -4.48 3.93
CA LEU A 254 -11.61 -5.42 3.40
C LEU A 254 -11.81 -6.65 4.31
N CYS A 255 -10.83 -6.92 5.19
CA CYS A 255 -10.97 -7.88 6.28
C CYS A 255 -11.73 -7.23 7.44
N GLN A 256 -12.82 -7.86 7.87
CA GLN A 256 -13.69 -7.37 8.92
C GLN A 256 -12.92 -7.05 10.20
N TYR A 257 -12.04 -7.96 10.63
CA TYR A 257 -11.24 -7.74 11.84
C TYR A 257 -10.37 -6.48 11.73
N VAL A 258 -9.79 -6.22 10.56
CA VAL A 258 -8.95 -5.03 10.35
C VAL A 258 -9.80 -3.77 10.38
N TYR A 259 -10.96 -3.78 9.71
CA TYR A 259 -11.91 -2.67 9.71
C TYR A 259 -12.43 -2.33 11.12
N GLU A 260 -12.79 -3.33 11.93
CA GLU A 260 -13.29 -3.13 13.30
C GLU A 260 -12.24 -2.51 14.24
N HIS A 261 -10.96 -2.64 13.92
CA HIS A 261 -9.85 -2.03 14.65
C HIS A 261 -9.32 -0.75 13.95
N TRP A 262 -9.98 -0.32 12.87
CA TRP A 262 -9.73 0.96 12.23
C TRP A 262 -10.57 2.04 12.89
N CYS A 263 -9.90 3.03 13.48
CA CYS A 263 -10.58 4.17 14.07
C CYS A 263 -10.82 5.26 13.02
N LEU A 264 -11.99 5.24 12.38
CA LEU A 264 -12.33 6.27 11.38
C LEU A 264 -12.51 7.67 11.98
N ASP A 265 -12.94 7.75 13.24
CA ASP A 265 -13.29 9.02 13.90
C ASP A 265 -12.14 9.62 14.74
N ALA A 266 -11.01 8.90 14.90
CA ALA A 266 -9.82 9.44 15.56
C ALA A 266 -8.61 9.40 14.62
N LEU A 267 -8.01 10.58 14.43
CA LEU A 267 -6.82 10.79 13.62
C LEU A 267 -5.53 10.28 14.26
N TYR A 268 -5.56 9.93 15.55
CA TYR A 268 -4.46 9.29 16.24
C TYR A 268 -4.90 7.91 16.68
N GLY A 269 -4.30 6.90 16.04
CA GLY A 269 -4.29 5.55 16.56
C GLY A 269 -5.21 4.48 16.02
N GLY A 270 -5.22 3.39 16.78
CA GLY A 270 -5.72 2.10 16.34
C GLY A 270 -4.66 1.36 15.52
N ASN A 271 -5.11 0.33 14.84
CA ASN A 271 -4.22 -0.59 14.15
C ASN A 271 -4.12 -0.29 12.66
N VAL A 272 -4.89 0.65 12.12
CA VAL A 272 -4.89 1.00 10.70
C VAL A 272 -4.66 2.50 10.59
N TYR A 273 -3.52 2.88 10.02
CA TYR A 273 -3.01 4.22 10.15
C TYR A 273 -2.34 4.70 8.87
N ARG A 274 -2.41 5.98 8.54
CA ARG A 274 -1.76 6.48 7.33
C ARG A 274 -0.24 6.31 7.45
N TYR A 275 0.52 6.32 6.36
CA TYR A 275 1.98 6.18 6.42
C TYR A 275 2.64 7.53 6.72
N HIS A 276 2.20 8.59 6.04
CA HIS A 276 2.76 9.94 6.13
C HIS A 276 2.01 10.89 7.06
N GLU A 277 1.25 10.40 8.05
CA GLU A 277 0.34 11.26 8.82
C GLU A 277 0.94 12.03 10.01
N HIS A 278 2.04 11.56 10.57
CA HIS A 278 2.92 12.37 11.41
C HIS A 278 3.77 13.30 10.56
N PHE A 279 4.18 14.41 11.20
CA PHE A 279 5.03 15.53 10.78
C PHE A 279 5.76 15.42 9.43
N ARG A 280 6.01 16.57 8.78
CA ARG A 280 6.77 16.64 7.51
C ARG A 280 8.06 15.79 7.52
N ALA A 281 8.76 15.63 8.65
CA ALA A 281 10.03 14.88 8.70
C ALA A 281 9.94 13.40 9.14
N GLU A 282 8.82 12.93 9.69
CA GLU A 282 8.71 11.61 10.35
C GLU A 282 7.43 10.87 9.94
N THR A 283 7.56 9.65 9.40
CA THR A 283 6.41 8.79 9.06
C THR A 283 5.82 8.15 10.32
N ASN A 284 4.59 7.66 10.25
CA ASN A 284 3.98 6.95 11.38
C ASN A 284 4.70 5.66 11.76
N PHE A 285 5.29 5.03 10.76
CA PHE A 285 6.17 3.90 10.96
C PHE A 285 7.43 4.30 11.73
N GLU A 286 8.06 5.42 11.36
CA GLU A 286 9.24 5.95 12.06
C GLU A 286 8.91 6.41 13.49
N TYR A 287 7.75 7.04 13.70
CA TYR A 287 7.26 7.42 15.02
C TYR A 287 7.18 6.21 15.96
N ASP A 288 6.61 5.10 15.49
CA ASP A 288 6.52 3.89 16.29
C ASP A 288 7.88 3.26 16.59
N ILE A 289 8.84 3.37 15.66
CA ILE A 289 10.23 2.93 15.87
C ILE A 289 10.89 3.79 16.95
N ARG A 290 10.84 5.12 16.81
CA ARG A 290 11.49 6.09 17.71
C ARG A 290 10.97 5.97 19.15
N ASN A 291 9.67 5.76 19.30
CA ASN A 291 9.02 5.67 20.61
C ASN A 291 9.02 4.25 21.20
N GLY A 292 9.63 3.27 20.54
CA GLY A 292 9.68 1.89 21.01
C GLY A 292 8.32 1.20 21.01
N THR A 293 7.37 1.66 20.19
CA THR A 293 6.01 1.13 20.05
C THR A 293 5.79 0.32 18.78
N LEU A 294 6.84 0.06 17.99
CA LEU A 294 6.75 -0.79 16.80
C LEU A 294 6.05 -2.13 17.13
N PRO A 295 4.97 -2.50 16.42
CA PRO A 295 4.22 -3.72 16.70
C PRO A 295 5.00 -5.00 16.41
N THR A 296 4.50 -6.14 16.88
CA THR A 296 5.03 -7.46 16.52
C THR A 296 4.91 -7.71 15.01
N TYR A 297 3.79 -7.29 14.40
CA TYR A 297 3.56 -7.39 12.97
C TYR A 297 3.14 -6.05 12.36
N SER A 298 3.82 -5.62 11.31
CA SER A 298 3.48 -4.40 10.57
C SER A 298 3.29 -4.71 9.11
N PHE A 299 2.24 -4.18 8.51
CA PHE A 299 1.98 -4.27 7.07
C PHE A 299 1.96 -2.87 6.48
N ILE A 300 2.70 -2.63 5.41
CA ILE A 300 2.81 -1.33 4.75
C ILE A 300 2.19 -1.43 3.36
N GLU A 301 1.17 -0.61 3.12
CA GLU A 301 0.48 -0.48 1.85
C GLU A 301 0.93 0.80 1.13
N PRO A 302 1.27 0.70 -0.18
CA PRO A 302 1.70 1.84 -0.97
C PRO A 302 0.54 2.80 -1.27
N ALA A 303 0.84 3.90 -1.96
CA ALA A 303 -0.13 4.72 -2.64
C ALA A 303 -0.52 4.04 -3.95
N TYR A 304 -1.77 3.57 -4.02
CA TYR A 304 -2.35 2.98 -5.22
C TYR A 304 -2.69 4.05 -6.25
N THR A 305 -3.03 5.25 -5.79
CA THR A 305 -3.52 6.35 -6.61
C THR A 305 -2.65 7.59 -6.54
N GLY A 306 -2.75 8.41 -7.60
CA GLY A 306 -2.11 9.71 -7.72
C GLY A 306 -2.89 10.88 -7.08
N VAL A 307 -3.94 10.61 -6.28
CA VAL A 307 -4.90 11.65 -5.83
C VAL A 307 -4.33 12.51 -4.70
N GLU A 308 -3.84 11.88 -3.62
CA GLU A 308 -3.23 12.56 -2.47
C GLU A 308 -1.71 12.41 -2.45
N TYR A 309 -1.19 11.30 -2.97
CA TYR A 309 0.23 10.99 -3.03
C TYR A 309 0.64 10.77 -4.48
N THR A 310 1.94 10.84 -4.76
CA THR A 310 2.45 10.21 -5.99
C THR A 310 2.27 8.70 -5.84
N ALA A 311 1.51 8.08 -6.75
CA ALA A 311 1.33 6.63 -6.76
C ALA A 311 2.69 5.93 -6.78
N ASN A 312 2.87 4.99 -5.87
CA ASN A 312 4.15 4.33 -5.61
C ASN A 312 3.99 2.82 -5.38
N SER A 313 2.85 2.25 -5.80
CA SER A 313 2.58 0.82 -5.67
C SER A 313 3.37 -0.06 -6.62
N ASN A 314 3.94 0.53 -7.69
CA ASN A 314 4.59 -0.16 -8.81
C ASN A 314 3.64 -0.91 -9.75
N HIS A 315 2.32 -0.79 -9.61
CA HIS A 315 1.37 -1.38 -10.55
C HIS A 315 1.68 -0.94 -11.99
N PRO A 316 1.66 -1.84 -13.00
CA PRO A 316 1.72 -1.45 -14.41
C PRO A 316 0.51 -0.62 -14.80
N GLY A 317 0.54 0.00 -15.97
CA GLY A 317 -0.58 0.85 -16.31
C GLY A 317 -0.68 2.03 -15.34
N GLY A 318 -1.86 2.25 -14.78
CA GLY A 318 -2.33 3.58 -14.44
C GLY A 318 -2.48 3.97 -12.96
N ALA A 319 -2.35 5.27 -12.65
CA ALA A 319 -2.32 5.84 -11.30
C ALA A 319 -3.55 6.66 -10.87
N ILE A 320 -4.28 7.31 -11.79
CA ILE A 320 -5.45 8.13 -11.41
C ILE A 320 -6.70 7.63 -12.14
N PRO A 321 -7.78 7.33 -11.38
CA PRO A 321 -9.09 7.10 -11.96
C PRO A 321 -9.60 8.23 -12.83
N ASP A 322 -10.05 7.95 -14.06
CA ASP A 322 -10.75 8.95 -14.87
C ASP A 322 -12.01 9.38 -14.11
N PRO A 323 -12.09 10.63 -13.61
CA PRO A 323 -13.25 11.07 -12.84
C PRO A 323 -14.56 10.95 -13.63
N LEU A 324 -14.49 10.94 -14.97
CA LEU A 324 -15.63 10.74 -15.87
C LEU A 324 -15.93 9.26 -16.18
N ASP A 325 -15.01 8.33 -15.88
CA ASP A 325 -15.15 6.89 -16.16
C ASP A 325 -14.34 6.00 -15.19
N LEU A 326 -14.74 5.89 -13.90
CA LEU A 326 -14.04 4.98 -12.97
C LEU A 326 -14.26 3.47 -13.27
N ASN A 327 -15.08 3.13 -14.27
CA ASN A 327 -15.22 1.76 -14.76
C ASN A 327 -14.18 1.43 -15.84
N ALA A 328 -13.39 2.43 -16.27
CA ALA A 328 -12.24 2.18 -17.10
C ALA A 328 -11.29 1.23 -16.39
N GLN A 329 -10.81 0.24 -17.13
CA GLN A 329 -9.82 -0.72 -16.63
C GLN A 329 -8.50 -0.01 -16.27
N ASN A 330 -8.23 1.16 -16.87
CA ASN A 330 -6.93 1.83 -16.80
C ASN A 330 -7.05 3.28 -16.34
N PHE A 331 -6.05 3.72 -15.59
CA PHE A 331 -5.99 5.00 -14.88
C PHE A 331 -4.90 5.95 -15.44
N PRO A 332 -5.15 6.98 -16.26
CA PRO A 332 -4.10 7.93 -16.62
C PRO A 332 -3.63 8.76 -15.40
N PRO A 333 -2.35 9.13 -15.20
CA PRO A 333 -1.14 8.76 -15.94
C PRO A 333 -0.53 7.45 -15.44
N PRO A 334 0.47 6.87 -16.16
CA PRO A 334 1.10 5.64 -15.72
C PRO A 334 1.85 5.75 -14.39
N ILE A 335 1.88 4.65 -13.61
CA ILE A 335 2.68 4.54 -12.39
C ILE A 335 4.12 4.21 -12.76
N ASN A 336 5.06 4.89 -12.12
CA ASN A 336 6.49 4.72 -12.37
C ASN A 336 7.16 3.93 -11.24
N VAL A 337 7.90 2.87 -11.59
CA VAL A 337 8.61 2.04 -10.59
C VAL A 337 9.61 2.80 -9.72
N HIS A 338 10.13 3.94 -10.20
CA HIS A 338 11.04 4.77 -9.42
C HIS A 338 10.36 5.39 -8.18
N ASP A 339 9.04 5.54 -8.17
CA ASP A 339 8.33 6.07 -6.99
C ASP A 339 8.15 4.99 -5.92
N GLY A 340 7.93 3.73 -6.29
CA GLY A 340 8.00 2.61 -5.33
C GLY A 340 9.40 2.36 -4.80
N GLU A 341 10.44 2.60 -5.61
CA GLU A 341 11.83 2.59 -5.14
C GLU A 341 12.10 3.67 -4.09
N LYS A 342 11.49 4.86 -4.21
CA LYS A 342 11.55 5.90 -3.17
C LYS A 342 10.84 5.46 -1.89
N LEU A 343 9.70 4.78 -1.99
CA LEU A 343 9.01 4.23 -0.81
C LEU A 343 9.88 3.18 -0.11
N LEU A 344 10.46 2.24 -0.86
CA LEU A 344 11.38 1.24 -0.33
C LEU A 344 12.58 1.89 0.38
N ALA A 345 13.20 2.88 -0.25
CA ALA A 345 14.29 3.65 0.31
C ALA A 345 13.92 4.31 1.64
N GLU A 346 12.71 4.86 1.72
CA GLU A 346 12.18 5.54 2.90
C GLU A 346 11.90 4.57 4.06
N VAL A 347 11.18 3.46 3.81
CA VAL A 347 10.94 2.41 4.81
C VAL A 347 12.27 1.87 5.36
N TYR A 348 13.23 1.62 4.48
CA TYR A 348 14.56 1.17 4.85
C TYR A 348 15.32 2.20 5.69
N ALA A 349 15.31 3.47 5.28
CA ALA A 349 15.97 4.55 6.00
C ALA A 349 15.38 4.75 7.41
N SER A 350 14.06 4.66 7.56
CA SER A 350 13.40 4.73 8.87
C SER A 350 13.91 3.64 9.81
N LEU A 351 14.11 2.39 9.35
CA LEU A 351 14.72 1.34 10.18
C LEU A 351 16.22 1.59 10.43
N ALA A 352 16.97 1.93 9.39
CA ALA A 352 18.41 2.11 9.44
C ALA A 352 18.86 3.21 10.44
N ARG A 353 18.03 4.24 10.65
CA ARG A 353 18.25 5.30 11.65
C ARG A 353 18.24 4.78 13.10
N TYR A 354 17.62 3.63 13.36
CA TYR A 354 17.49 3.05 14.71
C TYR A 354 18.03 1.60 14.75
N PRO A 355 19.38 1.41 14.75
CA PRO A 355 20.01 0.10 14.65
C PRO A 355 19.54 -0.93 15.69
N SER A 356 19.29 -0.49 16.94
CA SER A 356 18.84 -1.36 18.02
C SER A 356 17.46 -2.00 17.77
N VAL A 357 16.58 -1.29 17.06
CA VAL A 357 15.28 -1.81 16.60
C VAL A 357 15.50 -2.63 15.34
N PHE A 358 16.28 -2.12 14.38
CA PHE A 358 16.49 -2.79 13.09
C PHE A 358 17.09 -4.20 13.20
N GLU A 359 18.05 -4.40 14.12
CA GLU A 359 18.61 -5.74 14.39
C GLU A 359 17.57 -6.76 14.84
N ARG A 360 16.44 -6.30 15.40
CA ARG A 360 15.31 -7.10 15.91
C ARG A 360 14.12 -7.11 14.95
N THR A 361 14.25 -6.51 13.77
CA THR A 361 13.18 -6.38 12.77
C THR A 361 13.54 -7.14 11.51
N LEU A 362 12.65 -8.02 11.06
CA LEU A 362 12.70 -8.58 9.71
C LEU A 362 11.79 -7.74 8.80
N LEU A 363 12.38 -7.07 7.81
CA LEU A 363 11.63 -6.42 6.74
C LEU A 363 11.54 -7.38 5.54
N ILE A 364 10.31 -7.63 5.08
CA ILE A 364 9.99 -8.41 3.89
C ILE A 364 9.41 -7.44 2.86
N VAL A 365 10.07 -7.31 1.71
CA VAL A 365 9.57 -6.51 0.59
C VAL A 365 9.11 -7.50 -0.48
N THR A 366 7.82 -7.51 -0.77
CA THR A 366 7.22 -8.43 -1.73
C THR A 366 6.16 -7.73 -2.57
N TYR A 367 5.66 -8.42 -3.57
CA TYR A 367 4.50 -8.01 -4.36
C TYR A 367 3.35 -8.97 -4.09
N ASP A 368 2.11 -8.57 -4.39
CA ASP A 368 0.89 -9.37 -4.28
C ASP A 368 0.72 -10.35 -5.45
N GLU A 369 0.92 -9.90 -6.69
CA GLU A 369 0.92 -10.73 -7.88
C GLU A 369 1.82 -10.14 -8.99
N HIS A 370 1.80 -10.72 -10.19
CA HIS A 370 2.77 -10.41 -11.25
C HIS A 370 2.35 -9.30 -12.23
N GLY A 371 1.12 -8.79 -12.17
CA GLY A 371 0.61 -7.70 -12.98
C GLY A 371 0.57 -8.00 -14.46
N GLY A 372 0.38 -9.27 -14.81
CA GLY A 372 0.54 -9.75 -16.19
C GLY A 372 1.96 -9.68 -16.76
N THR A 373 2.97 -9.22 -16.00
CA THR A 373 4.38 -9.18 -16.46
C THR A 373 5.00 -10.58 -16.52
N TYR A 374 5.93 -10.76 -17.46
CA TYR A 374 6.49 -12.08 -17.76
C TYR A 374 7.36 -12.64 -16.62
N ASP A 375 7.24 -13.94 -16.34
CA ASP A 375 8.21 -14.75 -15.60
C ASP A 375 8.39 -16.10 -16.29
N HIS A 376 9.62 -16.62 -16.28
CA HIS A 376 9.95 -17.88 -16.93
C HIS A 376 9.69 -19.10 -16.04
N VAL A 377 9.61 -18.93 -14.71
CA VAL A 377 9.46 -20.02 -13.76
C VAL A 377 8.00 -20.44 -13.68
N LYS A 378 7.76 -21.73 -13.95
CA LYS A 378 6.43 -22.32 -13.90
C LYS A 378 5.92 -22.39 -12.46
N PRO A 379 4.71 -21.86 -12.17
CA PRO A 379 4.08 -22.06 -10.87
C PRO A 379 3.87 -23.55 -10.56
N GLY A 380 4.16 -23.94 -9.32
CA GLY A 380 3.89 -25.29 -8.82
C GLY A 380 2.47 -25.47 -8.28
N SER A 381 2.08 -26.72 -8.01
CA SER A 381 0.83 -27.02 -7.30
C SER A 381 0.84 -26.51 -5.86
N ALA A 382 -0.31 -26.53 -5.20
CA ALA A 382 -0.44 -26.13 -3.81
C ALA A 382 -1.58 -26.86 -3.09
N VAL A 383 -1.60 -26.77 -1.76
CA VAL A 383 -2.72 -27.28 -0.96
C VAL A 383 -3.87 -26.31 -1.04
N SER A 384 -5.06 -26.80 -1.36
CA SER A 384 -6.27 -25.98 -1.30
C SER A 384 -6.52 -25.49 0.14
N PRO A 385 -6.89 -24.22 0.36
CA PRO A 385 -7.32 -23.76 1.67
C PRO A 385 -8.70 -24.29 2.06
N PHE A 386 -9.47 -24.85 1.11
CA PHE A 386 -10.86 -25.26 1.33
C PHE A 386 -10.99 -26.71 1.77
N ALA A 387 -11.91 -26.98 2.69
CA ALA A 387 -12.24 -28.33 3.13
C ALA A 387 -12.99 -29.16 2.07
N ARG A 388 -13.60 -28.50 1.09
CA ARG A 388 -14.33 -29.11 -0.03
C ARG A 388 -13.92 -28.43 -1.35
N PRO A 389 -13.92 -29.16 -2.48
CA PRO A 389 -13.72 -28.54 -3.78
C PRO A 389 -14.76 -27.45 -4.05
N THR A 390 -14.30 -26.38 -4.67
CA THR A 390 -15.10 -25.27 -5.21
C THR A 390 -15.44 -25.53 -6.68
N SER A 391 -16.48 -24.87 -7.19
CA SER A 391 -16.96 -25.09 -8.56
C SER A 391 -16.13 -24.38 -9.64
N ASN A 392 -15.37 -23.34 -9.29
CA ASN A 392 -14.59 -22.53 -10.25
C ASN A 392 -13.08 -22.74 -10.17
N PHE A 393 -12.47 -22.61 -8.98
CA PHE A 393 -11.03 -22.78 -8.82
C PHE A 393 -10.67 -23.25 -7.41
N ASN A 394 -10.10 -24.44 -7.31
CA ASN A 394 -9.78 -25.09 -6.02
C ASN A 394 -8.57 -24.51 -5.30
N TYR A 395 -7.84 -23.55 -5.88
CA TYR A 395 -6.60 -23.02 -5.29
C TYR A 395 -5.54 -24.11 -5.02
N ASP A 396 -5.47 -25.07 -5.92
CA ASP A 396 -4.54 -26.22 -5.92
C ASP A 396 -3.23 -25.93 -6.69
N ARG A 397 -2.96 -24.66 -6.99
CA ARG A 397 -1.71 -24.16 -7.60
C ARG A 397 -1.36 -22.76 -7.11
N CYS A 398 -0.07 -22.46 -7.13
CA CYS A 398 0.45 -21.11 -6.89
C CYS A 398 0.27 -20.23 -8.13
N GLY A 399 0.46 -18.93 -7.94
CA GLY A 399 0.59 -17.95 -9.02
C GLY A 399 2.04 -17.82 -9.50
N VAL A 400 2.26 -16.84 -10.37
CA VAL A 400 3.58 -16.48 -10.90
C VAL A 400 4.51 -16.06 -9.76
N ARG A 401 5.82 -16.24 -9.98
CA ARG A 401 6.85 -15.80 -9.05
C ARG A 401 6.84 -14.27 -8.92
N VAL A 402 6.94 -13.77 -7.69
CA VAL A 402 6.99 -12.34 -7.38
C VAL A 402 8.30 -12.00 -6.66
N PRO A 403 8.78 -10.75 -6.73
CA PRO A 403 9.97 -10.34 -6.00
C PRO A 403 9.78 -10.53 -4.50
N ALA A 404 10.82 -11.00 -3.81
CA ALA A 404 10.86 -11.11 -2.35
C ALA A 404 12.26 -10.79 -1.83
N ILE A 405 12.44 -9.58 -1.30
CA ILE A 405 13.68 -9.12 -0.68
C ILE A 405 13.52 -9.22 0.84
N LEU A 406 14.45 -9.92 1.49
CA LEU A 406 14.44 -10.19 2.92
C LEU A 406 15.57 -9.39 3.54
N ILE A 407 15.23 -8.50 4.47
CA ILE A 407 16.13 -7.46 5.00
C ILE A 407 16.21 -7.57 6.51
N ASN A 408 17.41 -7.87 7.01
CA ASN A 408 17.79 -7.76 8.41
C ASN A 408 19.32 -7.68 8.50
N PRO A 409 19.91 -6.88 9.42
CA PRO A 409 21.38 -6.76 9.54
C PRO A 409 22.13 -8.05 9.84
N ARG A 410 21.45 -9.12 10.27
CA ARG A 410 22.04 -10.39 10.71
C ARG A 410 21.83 -11.55 9.73
N LEU A 411 21.47 -11.24 8.47
CA LEU A 411 21.34 -12.27 7.44
C LEU A 411 22.69 -12.83 7.00
N THR A 412 22.72 -14.14 6.73
CA THR A 412 23.96 -14.85 6.38
C THR A 412 23.99 -15.41 4.95
N THR A 413 22.92 -15.21 4.18
CA THR A 413 22.81 -15.70 2.79
C THR A 413 22.36 -14.59 1.85
N LYS A 414 22.79 -14.64 0.60
CA LYS A 414 22.35 -13.71 -0.46
C LYS A 414 21.12 -14.20 -1.19
N VAL A 415 20.96 -15.52 -1.32
CA VAL A 415 19.77 -16.15 -1.87
C VAL A 415 19.19 -17.07 -0.81
N PHE A 416 17.95 -16.82 -0.41
CA PHE A 416 17.24 -17.63 0.56
C PHE A 416 16.31 -18.60 -0.16
N ARG A 417 16.48 -19.88 0.13
CA ARG A 417 15.53 -20.94 -0.21
C ARG A 417 15.26 -21.72 1.08
N PRO A 418 13.99 -22.01 1.43
CA PRO A 418 13.68 -22.65 2.70
C PRO A 418 14.30 -24.04 2.78
N THR A 419 14.92 -24.36 3.90
CA THR A 419 15.55 -25.67 4.15
C THR A 419 14.67 -26.61 4.97
N ASP A 420 13.63 -26.07 5.60
CA ASP A 420 12.58 -26.79 6.32
C ASP A 420 11.48 -27.32 5.38
N GLY A 421 11.65 -27.09 4.07
CA GLY A 421 10.68 -27.44 3.06
C GLY A 421 10.38 -28.94 3.00
N VAL A 422 9.11 -29.28 3.17
CA VAL A 422 8.54 -30.55 2.72
C VAL A 422 8.61 -30.53 1.20
N SER A 423 9.32 -31.50 0.60
CA SER A 423 9.16 -31.78 -0.82
C SER A 423 7.72 -32.21 -1.06
N MET A 424 6.87 -31.26 -1.45
CA MET A 424 5.49 -31.55 -1.81
C MET A 424 5.53 -32.30 -3.13
N LYS A 425 5.18 -33.60 -3.11
CA LYS A 425 4.65 -34.24 -4.31
C LYS A 425 3.34 -33.53 -4.58
N ASP A 426 3.31 -32.77 -5.66
CA ASP A 426 2.05 -32.32 -6.21
C ASP A 426 1.15 -33.52 -6.59
N PRO A 427 -0.15 -33.28 -6.81
CA PRO A 427 -1.03 -34.26 -7.45
C PRO A 427 -0.64 -34.58 -8.91
N CYS A 428 0.27 -33.82 -9.53
CA CYS A 428 0.51 -33.81 -10.98
C CYS A 428 1.95 -34.18 -11.44
N GLY A 429 2.89 -34.52 -10.54
CA GLY A 429 4.25 -35.04 -10.80
C GLY A 429 5.50 -34.14 -10.59
N ALA A 430 5.41 -32.86 -10.22
CA ALA A 430 6.54 -31.93 -10.03
C ALA A 430 6.90 -31.61 -8.56
N PHE A 431 8.21 -31.57 -8.28
CA PHE A 431 8.82 -31.24 -6.99
C PHE A 431 9.40 -29.82 -7.02
N VAL A 432 8.94 -28.91 -6.16
CA VAL A 432 9.59 -27.60 -5.98
C VAL A 432 9.52 -27.18 -4.51
N THR A 433 10.68 -26.83 -3.94
CA THR A 433 10.78 -26.08 -2.68
C THR A 433 10.35 -24.64 -2.95
N ARG A 434 9.25 -24.17 -2.35
CA ARG A 434 8.61 -22.88 -2.70
C ARG A 434 8.16 -22.13 -1.47
N LEU A 435 8.12 -20.80 -1.56
CA LEU A 435 7.43 -19.90 -0.64
C LEU A 435 6.23 -19.29 -1.36
N ASP A 436 5.22 -18.88 -0.60
CA ASP A 436 4.15 -18.01 -1.05
C ASP A 436 3.74 -17.04 0.07
N HIS A 437 2.78 -16.14 -0.17
CA HIS A 437 2.39 -15.17 0.85
C HIS A 437 1.97 -15.78 2.19
N THR A 438 1.39 -17.00 2.19
CA THR A 438 0.97 -17.67 3.43
C THR A 438 2.15 -18.17 4.26
N SER A 439 3.36 -18.17 3.70
CA SER A 439 4.61 -18.42 4.43
C SER A 439 4.87 -17.33 5.48
N ILE A 440 4.34 -16.12 5.29
CA ILE A 440 4.34 -15.04 6.29
C ILE A 440 3.51 -15.49 7.51
N ILE A 441 2.27 -15.94 7.29
CA ILE A 441 1.37 -16.39 8.36
C ILE A 441 2.00 -17.54 9.16
N LYS A 442 2.50 -18.57 8.47
CA LYS A 442 3.13 -19.71 9.15
C LYS A 442 4.37 -19.30 9.94
N THR A 443 5.17 -18.39 9.39
CA THR A 443 6.35 -17.84 10.07
C THR A 443 5.94 -17.08 11.33
N LEU A 444 4.92 -16.23 11.27
CA LEU A 444 4.38 -15.50 12.42
C LEU A 444 3.84 -16.46 13.49
N CYS A 445 3.05 -17.46 13.09
CA CYS A 445 2.48 -18.46 14.00
C CYS A 445 3.56 -19.18 14.80
N GLN A 446 4.61 -19.64 14.13
CA GLN A 446 5.70 -20.37 14.77
C GLN A 446 6.65 -19.45 15.56
N ARG A 447 6.97 -18.26 15.05
CA ARG A 447 7.90 -17.32 15.70
C ARG A 447 7.31 -16.73 16.98
N PHE A 448 6.02 -16.40 16.96
CA PHE A 448 5.34 -15.70 18.03
C PHE A 448 4.30 -16.54 18.76
N GLY A 449 4.25 -17.86 18.52
CA GLY A 449 3.40 -18.78 19.27
C GLY A 449 1.89 -18.55 19.09
N LEU A 450 1.45 -18.18 17.89
CA LEU A 450 0.04 -17.83 17.60
C LEU A 450 -0.89 -19.05 17.42
N GLY A 451 -0.40 -20.26 17.74
CA GLY A 451 -1.11 -21.51 17.47
C GLY A 451 -0.90 -22.04 16.04
N ALA A 452 -1.85 -22.85 15.57
CA ALA A 452 -1.81 -23.41 14.22
C ALA A 452 -2.24 -22.36 13.17
N PRO A 453 -1.63 -22.33 11.98
CA PRO A 453 -2.09 -21.46 10.90
C PRO A 453 -3.58 -21.69 10.57
N PRO A 454 -4.31 -20.64 10.13
CA PRO A 454 -5.77 -20.66 10.01
C PRO A 454 -6.30 -21.59 8.92
N THR A 455 -5.47 -21.99 7.95
CA THR A 455 -5.87 -22.85 6.82
C THR A 455 -4.86 -23.96 6.54
N ALA A 456 -5.33 -25.03 5.88
CA ALA A 456 -4.46 -26.11 5.40
C ALA A 456 -3.38 -25.60 4.42
N ARG A 457 -3.70 -24.58 3.62
CA ARG A 457 -2.73 -23.90 2.75
C ARG A 457 -1.61 -23.29 3.57
N ALA A 458 -1.93 -22.41 4.53
CA ALA A 458 -0.93 -21.76 5.38
C ALA A 458 -0.15 -22.76 6.25
N ALA A 459 -0.75 -23.88 6.65
CA ALA A 459 -0.05 -24.93 7.38
C ALA A 459 0.97 -25.71 6.52
N SER A 460 0.74 -25.83 5.22
CA SER A 460 1.52 -26.70 4.32
C SER A 460 2.81 -26.08 3.78
N VAL A 461 2.88 -24.75 3.71
CA VAL A 461 4.02 -24.03 3.12
C VAL A 461 5.24 -24.03 4.04
N PRO A 462 6.46 -23.83 3.55
CA PRO A 462 7.64 -23.64 4.40
C PRO A 462 7.58 -22.33 5.19
N THR A 463 8.48 -22.17 6.16
CA THR A 463 8.66 -20.90 6.87
C THR A 463 9.94 -20.20 6.42
N LEU A 464 10.25 -19.06 7.03
CA LEU A 464 11.55 -18.40 6.88
C LEU A 464 12.62 -18.96 7.85
N ALA A 465 12.50 -20.23 8.24
CA ALA A 465 13.49 -20.89 9.09
C ALA A 465 14.88 -20.88 8.48
N GLY A 466 15.88 -20.63 9.33
CA GLY A 466 17.29 -20.57 8.92
C GLY A 466 17.70 -19.29 8.19
N LEU A 467 16.78 -18.35 7.94
CA LEU A 467 17.08 -17.05 7.34
C LEU A 467 18.01 -16.21 8.23
N VAL A 468 17.67 -16.09 9.52
CA VAL A 468 18.50 -15.46 10.56
C VAL A 468 19.11 -16.58 11.42
N ARG A 469 20.43 -16.57 11.63
CA ARG A 469 21.13 -17.55 12.49
C ARG A 469 21.53 -16.89 13.81
N ALA A 470 21.33 -17.61 14.92
CA ALA A 470 21.75 -17.15 16.25
C ALA A 470 23.27 -16.87 16.36
N SER A 471 24.07 -17.48 15.47
CA SER A 471 25.52 -17.32 15.38
C SER A 471 26.00 -16.11 14.58
N ALA A 472 25.09 -15.29 14.01
CA ALA A 472 25.49 -14.05 13.34
C ALA A 472 25.93 -13.03 14.39
N THR A 473 27.24 -12.93 14.63
CA THR A 473 27.83 -12.08 15.68
C THR A 473 28.03 -10.63 15.26
N GLU A 474 27.93 -10.32 13.96
CA GLU A 474 28.12 -8.97 13.43
C GLU A 474 26.89 -8.52 12.63
N ALA A 475 26.39 -7.32 12.94
CA ALA A 475 25.34 -6.67 12.17
C ALA A 475 25.98 -5.95 10.96
N HIS A 476 25.57 -6.33 9.76
CA HIS A 476 25.91 -5.59 8.54
C HIS A 476 24.95 -4.41 8.40
N LEU A 477 25.36 -3.27 8.95
CA LEU A 477 24.62 -2.04 8.80
C LEU A 477 24.73 -1.51 7.35
N PRO A 478 23.71 -0.79 6.88
CA PRO A 478 23.71 -0.19 5.54
C PRO A 478 25.00 0.52 5.19
N GLU A 479 25.40 0.46 3.92
CA GLU A 479 26.39 1.42 3.42
C GLU A 479 25.87 2.85 3.56
N ARG A 480 26.74 3.78 3.99
CA ARG A 480 26.37 5.18 4.18
C ARG A 480 25.94 5.87 2.88
N SER A 481 26.45 5.40 1.74
CA SER A 481 26.05 5.80 0.38
C SER A 481 24.57 5.52 0.12
N VAL A 482 24.10 4.35 0.56
CA VAL A 482 22.71 3.90 0.51
C VAL A 482 21.88 4.84 1.40
N ILE A 483 22.19 4.98 2.69
CA ILE A 483 21.46 5.90 3.58
C ILE A 483 21.36 7.32 3.00
N ALA A 484 22.49 7.88 2.53
CA ALA A 484 22.52 9.23 1.97
C ALA A 484 21.71 9.38 0.68
N ALA A 485 21.56 8.33 -0.13
CA ALA A 485 20.69 8.34 -1.30
C ALA A 485 19.21 8.38 -0.89
N ALA A 486 18.81 7.62 0.13
CA ALA A 486 17.43 7.62 0.62
C ALA A 486 17.09 8.98 1.22
N GLU A 487 18.00 9.53 2.01
CA GLU A 487 17.87 10.86 2.61
C GLU A 487 17.71 11.95 1.54
N ARG A 488 18.45 11.87 0.42
CA ARG A 488 18.29 12.80 -0.70
C ARG A 488 16.91 12.68 -1.37
N SER A 489 16.43 11.46 -1.62
CA SER A 489 15.09 11.25 -2.20
C SER A 489 13.98 11.72 -1.27
N MET A 490 14.14 11.55 0.05
CA MET A 490 13.23 12.09 1.06
C MET A 490 13.25 13.62 1.06
N ALA A 491 14.44 14.24 1.05
CA ALA A 491 14.60 15.70 1.00
C ALA A 491 13.97 16.32 -0.26
N GLU A 492 14.05 15.64 -1.41
CA GLU A 492 13.40 16.09 -2.65
C GLU A 492 11.87 16.08 -2.52
N LYS A 493 11.26 15.04 -1.91
CA LYS A 493 9.82 15.02 -1.60
C LYS A 493 9.43 16.22 -0.71
N LEU A 494 10.23 16.52 0.31
CA LEU A 494 9.99 17.61 1.28
C LEU A 494 10.07 19.01 0.67
N SER A 495 10.80 19.16 -0.44
CA SER A 495 10.95 20.43 -1.14
C SER A 495 9.75 20.80 -2.02
N LYS A 496 8.83 19.85 -2.28
CA LYS A 496 7.61 20.16 -3.03
C LYS A 496 6.67 20.99 -2.16
N PRO A 497 6.18 22.15 -2.63
CA PRO A 497 5.14 22.88 -1.95
C PRO A 497 3.93 21.98 -1.72
N ARG A 498 3.23 22.15 -0.58
CA ARG A 498 1.89 21.59 -0.42
C ARG A 498 1.05 22.07 -1.61
N ASP A 499 0.22 21.19 -2.17
CA ASP A 499 -0.69 21.50 -3.26
C ASP A 499 -2.04 21.94 -2.66
N PRO A 500 -2.27 23.25 -2.48
CA PRO A 500 -3.55 23.74 -1.97
C PRO A 500 -4.64 23.42 -3.00
N GLY A 501 -5.65 22.66 -2.61
CA GLY A 501 -6.71 22.20 -3.51
C GLY A 501 -6.82 20.69 -3.62
N THR A 502 -5.91 19.95 -2.98
CA THR A 502 -5.99 18.48 -2.87
C THR A 502 -7.33 18.06 -2.28
N ALA A 503 -7.76 18.70 -1.19
CA ALA A 503 -9.05 18.41 -0.57
C ALA A 503 -10.26 18.67 -1.48
N ALA A 504 -10.20 19.76 -2.25
CA ALA A 504 -11.26 20.13 -3.18
C ALA A 504 -11.38 19.15 -4.34
N ARG A 505 -10.25 18.65 -4.87
CA ARG A 505 -10.24 17.59 -5.90
C ARG A 505 -10.81 16.29 -5.38
N ILE A 506 -10.43 15.88 -4.17
CA ILE A 506 -10.95 14.67 -3.52
C ILE A 506 -12.46 14.79 -3.32
N ARG A 507 -12.97 15.93 -2.83
CA ARG A 507 -14.42 16.14 -2.71
C ARG A 507 -15.12 16.20 -4.06
N GLY A 508 -14.55 16.86 -5.07
CA GLY A 508 -15.10 16.86 -6.42
C GLY A 508 -15.22 15.45 -6.99
N TRP A 509 -14.21 14.62 -6.73
CA TRP A 509 -14.20 13.21 -7.07
C TRP A 509 -15.31 12.42 -6.37
N PHE A 510 -15.55 12.66 -5.08
CA PHE A 510 -16.67 12.03 -4.34
C PHE A 510 -18.05 12.56 -4.73
N ALA A 511 -18.20 13.87 -4.93
CA ALA A 511 -19.47 14.52 -5.24
C ALA A 511 -20.05 14.06 -6.58
N GLN A 512 -19.20 13.62 -7.51
CA GLN A 512 -19.65 12.99 -8.76
C GLN A 512 -20.34 11.62 -8.54
N ARG A 513 -20.33 11.08 -7.31
CA ARG A 513 -20.63 9.67 -7.00
C ARG A 513 -21.56 9.42 -5.79
N GLU A 514 -22.40 10.35 -5.38
CA GLU A 514 -23.50 10.10 -4.39
C GLU A 514 -24.62 9.16 -4.93
N ARG A 515 -24.32 8.22 -5.83
CA ARG A 515 -25.26 7.22 -6.38
C ARG A 515 -24.81 5.81 -6.02
N ASP A 516 -25.75 4.99 -5.53
CA ASP A 516 -25.47 3.65 -4.98
C ASP A 516 -24.95 2.63 -6.00
N ASP A 517 -25.27 2.78 -7.27
CA ASP A 517 -24.95 1.76 -8.29
C ASP A 517 -23.79 2.20 -9.20
N PHE A 518 -22.61 1.67 -8.96
CA PHE A 518 -21.58 1.53 -10.00
C PHE A 518 -21.56 0.09 -10.51
N PRO A 519 -21.95 -0.16 -11.76
CA PRO A 519 -21.72 -1.46 -12.36
C PRO A 519 -20.22 -1.61 -12.59
N GLY A 520 -19.52 -2.43 -11.78
CA GLY A 520 -18.10 -2.67 -11.96
C GLY A 520 -17.52 -3.66 -10.95
N ASP A 521 -16.60 -4.50 -11.43
CA ASP A 521 -16.00 -5.64 -10.73
C ASP A 521 -14.45 -5.45 -10.66
N HIS A 522 -13.99 -4.25 -10.30
CA HIS A 522 -12.59 -3.82 -10.44
C HIS A 522 -11.92 -3.43 -9.11
N LEU A 523 -10.58 -3.51 -9.05
CA LEU A 523 -9.74 -3.08 -7.91
C LEU A 523 -10.10 -1.65 -7.45
N ASN A 524 -10.40 -0.82 -8.45
CA ASN A 524 -10.79 0.57 -8.35
C ASN A 524 -11.91 0.81 -7.33
N ASN A 525 -12.88 -0.12 -7.25
CA ASN A 525 -13.99 0.01 -6.31
C ASN A 525 -13.56 -0.20 -4.86
N ALA A 526 -12.60 -1.09 -4.61
CA ALA A 526 -12.05 -1.31 -3.27
C ALA A 526 -11.16 -0.15 -2.83
N ILE A 527 -10.29 0.33 -3.73
CA ILE A 527 -9.47 1.53 -3.50
C ILE A 527 -10.40 2.71 -3.20
N PHE A 528 -11.40 2.96 -4.03
CA PHE A 528 -12.36 4.03 -3.81
C PHE A 528 -13.12 3.86 -2.50
N ALA A 529 -13.63 2.65 -2.19
CA ALA A 529 -14.38 2.38 -0.96
C ALA A 529 -13.56 2.66 0.29
N THR A 530 -12.35 2.13 0.36
CA THR A 530 -11.47 2.28 1.52
C THR A 530 -10.88 3.69 1.60
N TYR A 531 -10.61 4.34 0.47
CA TYR A 531 -10.27 5.76 0.45
C TYR A 531 -11.43 6.60 0.97
N ALA A 532 -12.66 6.38 0.49
CA ALA A 532 -13.85 7.10 0.95
C ALA A 532 -14.03 6.97 2.46
N LEU A 533 -13.88 5.76 3.02
CA LEU A 533 -13.87 5.56 4.47
C LEU A 533 -12.80 6.42 5.16
N ALA A 534 -11.56 6.39 4.66
CA ALA A 534 -10.46 7.18 5.22
C ALA A 534 -10.71 8.70 5.12
N TRP A 535 -11.36 9.15 4.03
CA TRP A 535 -11.66 10.57 3.80
C TRP A 535 -12.82 11.06 4.65
N TYR A 536 -13.96 10.37 4.65
CA TYR A 536 -15.12 10.74 5.46
C TYR A 536 -14.87 10.54 6.96
N GLY A 537 -13.97 9.63 7.34
CA GLY A 537 -13.43 9.59 8.70
C GLY A 537 -12.77 10.92 9.08
N ARG A 538 -11.91 11.46 8.21
CA ARG A 538 -11.28 12.79 8.41
C ARG A 538 -12.32 13.90 8.54
N GLU A 539 -13.32 13.96 7.66
CA GLU A 539 -14.36 15.00 7.72
C GLU A 539 -15.20 14.98 9.00
N ARG A 540 -15.25 13.83 9.70
CA ARG A 540 -15.96 13.64 10.98
C ARG A 540 -15.07 13.86 12.21
N ALA A 541 -13.76 13.94 12.04
CA ALA A 541 -12.82 14.05 13.15
C ALA A 541 -12.88 15.43 13.83
N GLY A 542 -12.82 15.45 15.16
CA GLY A 542 -12.86 16.70 15.95
C GLY A 542 -11.51 17.39 16.16
N SER A 543 -10.41 16.79 15.70
CA SER A 543 -9.03 17.24 15.91
C SER A 543 -8.13 16.72 14.81
N TYR A 544 -7.20 17.54 14.30
CA TYR A 544 -6.38 17.22 13.14
C TYR A 544 -4.88 17.30 13.43
N PRO A 545 -4.04 16.57 12.68
CA PRO A 545 -2.60 16.78 12.69
C PRO A 545 -2.20 18.22 12.42
N LEU A 546 -1.15 18.71 13.09
CA LEU A 546 -0.63 20.07 12.90
C LEU A 546 -0.27 20.36 11.44
N ARG A 547 0.14 19.32 10.68
CA ARG A 547 0.41 19.43 9.23
C ARG A 547 -0.80 19.85 8.39
N GLU A 548 -2.03 19.72 8.90
CA GLU A 548 -3.24 20.21 8.23
C GLU A 548 -3.28 21.74 8.19
N ILE A 549 -2.59 22.43 9.09
CA ILE A 549 -2.40 23.87 9.04
C ILE A 549 -1.45 24.19 7.87
N VAL A 550 -1.97 24.87 6.84
CA VAL A 550 -1.31 25.01 5.53
C VAL A 550 0.03 25.77 5.62
N ASP A 551 0.11 26.75 6.51
CA ASP A 551 1.27 27.64 6.71
C ASP A 551 2.09 27.33 7.97
N LEU A 552 1.92 26.13 8.57
CA LEU A 552 2.75 25.62 9.66
C LEU A 552 3.82 24.68 9.06
N ASP A 553 5.10 25.02 9.27
CA ASP A 553 6.21 24.26 8.67
C ASP A 553 6.68 23.07 9.54
N ALA A 554 7.67 22.32 9.05
CA ALA A 554 8.14 21.13 9.74
C ALA A 554 8.81 21.46 11.10
N ASP A 555 9.61 22.51 11.11
CA ASP A 555 10.47 22.87 12.24
C ASP A 555 9.60 23.43 13.38
N ASP A 556 8.59 24.24 13.02
CA ASP A 556 7.58 24.74 13.93
C ASP A 556 6.78 23.59 14.57
N ALA A 557 6.38 22.58 13.77
CA ALA A 557 5.65 21.42 14.29
C ALA A 557 6.50 20.60 15.28
N VAL A 558 7.79 20.41 15.00
CA VAL A 558 8.73 19.74 15.91
C VAL A 558 8.91 20.52 17.22
N ALA A 559 8.99 21.85 17.14
CA ALA A 559 9.09 22.69 18.33
C ALA A 559 7.83 22.63 19.22
N LEU A 560 6.65 22.50 18.61
CA LEU A 560 5.37 22.30 19.31
C LEU A 560 5.29 20.89 19.95
N ASP A 561 5.71 19.84 19.24
CA ASP A 561 5.73 18.47 19.77
C ASP A 561 6.64 18.33 21.00
N ALA A 562 7.78 19.04 21.00
CA ALA A 562 8.73 19.07 22.13
C ALA A 562 8.12 19.58 23.44
N ILE A 563 6.98 20.26 23.38
CA ILE A 563 6.21 20.74 24.54
C ILE A 563 4.83 20.07 24.66
N ASP A 564 4.66 18.92 24.02
CA ASP A 564 3.45 18.08 24.06
C ASP A 564 2.23 18.66 23.31
N ILE A 565 2.45 19.59 22.38
CA ILE A 565 1.42 20.06 21.44
C ILE A 565 1.52 19.24 20.16
N ARG A 566 0.58 18.33 19.96
CA ARG A 566 0.67 17.29 18.91
C ARG A 566 -0.36 17.45 17.80
N ASP A 567 -1.40 18.24 18.03
CA ASP A 567 -2.54 18.36 17.13
C ASP A 567 -3.24 19.73 17.25
N THR A 568 -4.23 19.96 16.40
CA THR A 568 -4.99 21.21 16.38
C THR A 568 -5.77 21.44 17.67
N ALA A 569 -6.17 20.39 18.40
CA ALA A 569 -6.91 20.53 19.66
C ALA A 569 -6.00 21.03 20.78
N THR A 570 -4.87 20.36 21.01
CA THR A 570 -3.83 20.76 21.99
C THR A 570 -3.22 22.11 21.63
N LEU A 571 -3.08 22.45 20.34
CA LEU A 571 -2.66 23.79 19.91
C LEU A 571 -3.68 24.86 20.32
N LEU A 572 -4.97 24.60 20.10
CA LEU A 572 -6.04 25.54 20.49
C LEU A 572 -6.15 25.70 22.00
N GLU A 573 -5.99 24.62 22.76
CA GLU A 573 -5.95 24.66 24.22
C GLU A 573 -4.81 25.55 24.70
N ALA A 574 -3.58 25.31 24.22
CA ALA A 574 -2.41 26.11 24.55
C ALA A 574 -2.56 27.58 24.10
N TRP A 575 -3.17 27.81 22.94
CA TRP A 575 -3.44 29.16 22.42
C TRP A 575 -4.42 29.95 23.29
N ARG A 576 -5.43 29.28 23.87
CA ARG A 576 -6.45 29.90 24.71
C ARG A 576 -5.96 30.24 26.12
N GLU A 577 -4.77 29.77 26.52
CA GLU A 577 -4.14 30.18 27.78
C GLU A 577 -3.83 31.68 27.78
N PRO A 578 -3.89 32.38 28.93
CA PRO A 578 -3.63 33.82 29.00
C PRO A 578 -2.28 34.27 28.42
N GLU A 579 -1.23 33.46 28.62
CA GLU A 579 0.13 33.71 28.07
C GLU A 579 0.40 32.90 26.78
N GLY A 580 -0.58 32.11 26.32
CA GLY A 580 -0.48 31.18 25.22
C GLY A 580 0.08 31.79 23.93
N PRO A 581 -0.51 32.87 23.40
CA PRO A 581 -0.04 33.49 22.15
C PRO A 581 1.43 33.91 22.19
N GLY A 582 1.86 34.54 23.29
CA GLY A 582 3.25 34.98 23.47
C GLY A 582 4.21 33.81 23.68
N ARG A 583 3.79 32.82 24.47
CA ARG A 583 4.57 31.61 24.76
C ARG A 583 4.81 30.79 23.49
N LEU A 584 3.75 30.52 22.72
CA LEU A 584 3.83 29.74 21.48
C LEU A 584 4.74 30.43 20.47
N ALA A 585 4.54 31.73 20.22
CA ALA A 585 5.39 32.51 19.31
C ALA A 585 6.87 32.47 19.71
N ALA A 586 7.18 32.53 21.01
CA ALA A 586 8.55 32.42 21.50
C ALA A 586 9.17 31.03 21.28
N ILE A 587 8.38 29.95 21.44
CA ILE A 587 8.85 28.56 21.28
C ILE A 587 9.19 28.26 19.83
N VAL A 588 8.27 28.60 18.91
CA VAL A 588 8.48 28.38 17.47
C VAL A 588 9.34 29.47 16.82
N LYS A 589 9.65 30.55 17.54
CA LYS A 589 10.42 31.72 17.06
C LYS A 589 9.76 32.40 15.84
N GLN A 590 8.43 32.46 15.84
CA GLN A 590 7.62 33.08 14.80
C GLN A 590 6.95 34.37 15.30
N ASP A 591 6.46 35.19 14.36
CA ASP A 591 5.64 36.36 14.69
C ASP A 591 4.31 35.90 15.34
N PRO A 592 3.81 36.55 16.41
CA PRO A 592 2.51 36.24 17.00
C PRO A 592 1.33 36.23 16.01
N ALA A 593 1.41 37.01 14.93
CA ALA A 593 0.43 37.00 13.85
C ALA A 593 0.42 35.68 13.07
N HIS A 594 1.57 35.02 12.87
CA HIS A 594 1.64 33.69 12.25
C HIS A 594 0.98 32.63 13.14
N VAL A 595 1.33 32.61 14.43
CA VAL A 595 0.71 31.67 15.38
C VAL A 595 -0.81 31.91 15.48
N ARG A 596 -1.27 33.16 15.38
CA ARG A 596 -2.70 33.48 15.31
C ARG A 596 -3.38 32.87 14.07
N ARG A 597 -2.72 32.87 12.91
CA ARG A 597 -3.28 32.22 11.70
C ARG A 597 -3.37 30.70 11.87
N TRP A 598 -2.40 30.09 12.55
CA TRP A 598 -2.45 28.66 12.87
C TRP A 598 -3.61 28.33 13.80
N ALA A 599 -3.78 29.12 14.86
CA ALA A 599 -4.90 28.97 15.78
C ALA A 599 -6.25 29.17 15.08
N LEU A 600 -6.36 30.14 14.17
CA LEU A 600 -7.58 30.35 13.39
C LEU A 600 -7.89 29.16 12.46
N GLN A 601 -6.90 28.61 11.77
CA GLN A 601 -7.10 27.40 10.97
C GLN A 601 -7.51 26.23 11.85
N ALA A 602 -6.81 26.02 12.97
CA ALA A 602 -7.15 24.98 13.93
C ALA A 602 -8.58 25.13 14.46
N GLU A 603 -9.04 26.35 14.71
CA GLU A 603 -10.42 26.65 15.12
C GLU A 603 -11.40 26.27 14.01
N LEU A 604 -11.20 26.74 12.78
CA LEU A 604 -12.08 26.43 11.65
C LEU A 604 -12.20 24.93 11.37
N LEU A 605 -11.12 24.17 11.57
CA LEU A 605 -11.11 22.70 11.45
C LEU A 605 -12.04 22.01 12.45
N GLN A 606 -12.47 22.66 13.55
CA GLN A 606 -13.46 22.09 14.47
C GLN A 606 -14.86 21.99 13.86
N ARG A 607 -15.12 22.66 12.73
CA ARG A 607 -16.39 22.56 11.99
C ARG A 607 -16.35 21.31 11.09
N PRO A 608 -17.27 20.34 11.26
CA PRO A 608 -17.29 19.13 10.44
C PRO A 608 -17.31 19.42 8.94
N GLY A 609 -16.53 18.64 8.18
CA GLY A 609 -16.38 18.79 6.73
C GLY A 609 -15.47 19.95 6.28
N ILE A 610 -14.83 20.68 7.19
CA ILE A 610 -13.72 21.61 6.86
C ILE A 610 -12.41 20.88 7.07
N VAL A 611 -11.56 20.83 6.03
CA VAL A 611 -10.18 20.30 6.13
C VAL A 611 -9.14 21.40 5.86
N GLY A 612 -7.85 21.09 5.96
CA GLY A 612 -6.78 22.11 6.01
C GLY A 612 -6.82 23.17 4.91
N ASP A 613 -6.96 22.72 3.65
CA ASP A 613 -7.02 23.63 2.49
C ASP A 613 -8.25 24.56 2.55
N ASP A 614 -9.37 24.08 3.10
CA ASP A 614 -10.60 24.86 3.24
C ASP A 614 -10.49 25.92 4.32
N ALA A 615 -9.92 25.55 5.48
CA ALA A 615 -9.65 26.49 6.55
C ALA A 615 -8.75 27.63 6.07
N PHE A 616 -7.74 27.31 5.26
CA PHE A 616 -6.87 28.30 4.63
C PHE A 616 -7.58 29.20 3.61
N LEU A 617 -8.43 28.62 2.75
CA LEU A 617 -9.23 29.38 1.78
C LEU A 617 -10.26 30.28 2.48
N LEU A 618 -10.93 29.80 3.53
CA LEU A 618 -11.88 30.57 4.34
C LEU A 618 -11.19 31.76 4.99
N MET A 619 -10.02 31.55 5.58
CA MET A 619 -9.20 32.64 6.14
C MET A 619 -8.80 33.65 5.05
N THR A 620 -8.39 33.18 3.87
CA THR A 620 -8.06 34.04 2.72
C THR A 620 -9.27 34.84 2.22
N ALA A 621 -10.46 34.26 2.28
CA ALA A 621 -11.74 34.91 2.00
C ALA A 621 -12.22 35.84 3.14
N GLY A 622 -11.38 36.04 4.16
CA GLY A 622 -11.61 36.98 5.26
C GLY A 622 -12.45 36.43 6.41
N VAL A 623 -12.65 35.11 6.51
CA VAL A 623 -13.29 34.48 7.68
C VAL A 623 -12.35 34.56 8.88
N THR A 624 -12.88 34.97 10.03
CA THR A 624 -12.10 35.30 11.23
C THR A 624 -12.30 34.36 12.42
N GLY A 625 -13.16 33.35 12.29
CA GLY A 625 -13.44 32.31 13.29
C GLY A 625 -14.72 31.55 12.97
N ILE A 626 -15.07 30.55 13.78
CA ILE A 626 -16.31 29.77 13.59
C ILE A 626 -17.55 30.64 13.75
N ASP A 627 -17.56 31.55 14.72
CA ASP A 627 -18.71 32.43 14.97
C ASP A 627 -18.95 33.43 13.83
N ASP A 628 -17.89 33.87 13.15
CA ASP A 628 -18.00 34.67 11.92
C ASP A 628 -18.54 33.81 10.78
N LEU A 629 -17.95 32.62 10.57
CA LEU A 629 -18.39 31.68 9.55
C LEU A 629 -19.90 31.38 9.63
N SER A 630 -20.41 31.06 10.83
CA SER A 630 -21.83 30.74 11.05
C SER A 630 -22.80 31.91 10.86
N ARG A 631 -22.31 33.14 10.70
CA ARG A 631 -23.13 34.34 10.44
C ARG A 631 -23.13 34.80 8.98
N ARG A 632 -22.32 34.17 8.12
CA ARG A 632 -22.18 34.60 6.72
C ARG A 632 -23.30 34.06 5.82
N ASP A 633 -23.63 34.83 4.79
CA ASP A 633 -24.44 34.32 3.69
C ASP A 633 -23.61 33.32 2.86
N ALA A 634 -24.20 32.15 2.57
CA ALA A 634 -23.51 31.09 1.86
C ALA A 634 -23.11 31.48 0.44
N SER A 635 -23.91 32.30 -0.26
CA SER A 635 -23.65 32.69 -1.64
C SER A 635 -22.56 33.75 -1.71
N GLU A 636 -22.59 34.72 -0.80
CA GLU A 636 -21.51 35.72 -0.65
C GLU A 636 -20.18 35.05 -0.25
N LEU A 637 -20.22 34.11 0.70
CA LEU A 637 -19.04 33.36 1.10
C LEU A 637 -18.48 32.52 -0.06
N GLN A 638 -19.34 31.86 -0.83
CA GLN A 638 -18.91 31.11 -2.01
C GLN A 638 -18.21 32.01 -3.03
N ALA A 639 -18.77 33.18 -3.34
CA ALA A 639 -18.14 34.13 -4.25
C ALA A 639 -16.78 34.60 -3.72
N GLY A 640 -16.67 34.84 -2.40
CA GLY A 640 -15.40 35.16 -1.74
C GLY A 640 -14.37 34.03 -1.83
N LEU A 641 -14.80 32.77 -1.65
CA LEU A 641 -13.96 31.58 -1.79
C LEU A 641 -13.47 31.40 -3.24
N VAL A 642 -14.32 31.63 -4.24
CA VAL A 642 -13.93 31.61 -5.66
C VAL A 642 -12.86 32.67 -5.94
N ALA A 643 -13.03 33.88 -5.42
CA ALA A 643 -12.06 34.96 -5.59
C ALA A 643 -10.73 34.67 -4.87
N ALA A 644 -10.79 34.11 -3.66
CA ALA A 644 -9.61 33.66 -2.92
C ALA A 644 -8.87 32.57 -3.68
N ALA A 645 -9.57 31.53 -4.15
CA ALA A 645 -9.01 30.47 -4.97
C ALA A 645 -8.37 31.03 -6.25
N ALA A 646 -9.03 31.97 -6.94
CA ALA A 646 -8.48 32.65 -8.11
C ALA A 646 -7.17 33.38 -7.83
N SER A 647 -7.09 34.10 -6.71
CA SER A 647 -5.86 34.81 -6.32
C SER A 647 -4.67 33.87 -6.05
N LEU A 648 -4.96 32.62 -5.73
CA LEU A 648 -3.99 31.56 -5.45
C LEU A 648 -3.72 30.65 -6.67
N GLY A 649 -4.41 30.87 -7.80
CA GLY A 649 -4.31 30.03 -8.99
C GLY A 649 -5.07 28.70 -8.91
N LEU A 650 -6.12 28.61 -8.08
CA LEU A 650 -6.87 27.40 -7.74
C LEU A 650 -8.33 27.42 -8.25
N LEU A 651 -8.62 28.20 -9.29
CA LEU A 651 -9.98 28.49 -9.78
C LEU A 651 -10.81 27.25 -10.12
N ASP A 652 -10.18 26.20 -10.63
CA ASP A 652 -10.86 24.97 -11.07
C ASP A 652 -11.46 24.16 -9.90
N PHE A 653 -11.20 24.58 -8.66
CA PHE A 653 -11.52 23.83 -7.44
C PHE A 653 -12.33 24.62 -6.41
N ALA A 654 -12.98 25.71 -6.83
CA ALA A 654 -13.84 26.50 -5.95
C ALA A 654 -15.04 25.67 -5.45
N GLN A 655 -15.35 25.80 -4.15
CA GLN A 655 -16.37 24.98 -3.49
C GLN A 655 -17.78 25.23 -4.04
N ASP A 656 -18.57 24.16 -4.17
CA ASP A 656 -20.00 24.25 -4.48
C ASP A 656 -20.74 24.95 -3.33
N LEU A 657 -21.74 25.76 -3.68
CA LEU A 657 -22.65 26.40 -2.75
C LEU A 657 -23.28 25.41 -1.76
N ALA A 658 -23.53 24.17 -2.18
CA ALA A 658 -24.02 23.11 -1.31
C ALA A 658 -23.06 22.80 -0.13
N VAL A 659 -21.75 22.82 -0.38
CA VAL A 659 -20.71 22.62 0.65
C VAL A 659 -20.65 23.84 1.55
N THR A 660 -20.62 25.05 0.98
CA THR A 660 -20.59 26.30 1.75
C THR A 660 -21.80 26.45 2.67
N ARG A 661 -22.99 26.01 2.23
CA ARG A 661 -24.20 25.97 3.06
C ARG A 661 -24.05 25.08 4.29
N LYS A 662 -23.38 23.92 4.16
CA LYS A 662 -23.10 23.02 5.30
C LYS A 662 -22.18 23.70 6.31
N TRP A 663 -21.17 24.45 5.85
CA TRP A 663 -20.20 25.11 6.73
C TRP A 663 -20.76 26.31 7.52
N VAL A 664 -21.64 27.11 6.91
CA VAL A 664 -22.27 28.25 7.61
C VAL A 664 -23.44 27.84 8.50
N SER A 665 -23.90 26.59 8.39
CA SER A 665 -24.98 26.08 9.24
C SER A 665 -24.53 26.00 10.71
N PRO A 666 -25.39 26.36 11.68
CA PRO A 666 -25.05 26.42 13.11
C PRO A 666 -24.42 25.14 13.66
#